data_AF-A0A1I2B4M9-F1
#
_entry.id   AF-A0A1I2B4M9-F1
#
_cell.length_a   1.000
_cell.length_b   1.000
_cell.length_c   1.000
_cell.angle_alpha   90.00
_cell.angle_beta   90.00
_cell.angle_gamma   90.00
#
_symmetry.space_group_name_H-M   'P 1'
#
loop_
_entity.id
_entity.type
_entity.pdbx_description
1 polymer ?
#
loop_
_entity_poly.entity_id
_entity_poly.type
_entity_poly.pdbx_seq_one_letter_code
_entity_poly.pdbx_strand_id
1 'polypeptide(L)'
;MKRFLLIALIGLLAIPAFSQKAWQQRGVKVPAPICYGSNVSHASCVHPPEAHSLRLKSAAQKKSSIIVRYVGFDEEPKAAFQHAVEIWESLIASPVPIYLTARWVKLDEDVLGSCGPYEYYENFDAAPYENCYYPIALVEKLEGKEISGEDVPDIIAQFNSANEDWYFGTDGQTPAGKYDFVSVVLHEIGHGLGFTGFFYEQDRQGAYGDILPYPGIFDELVINQVGNYLVDTDLYPNPSVDLYRQFRSNNLYSKSEAARLQSATDSYPRLFAPTAFDEGSSIYHLNESTYLNGNENSLMTPYFDMAEAVHDPGPYTLGIFADMGWIHTSIIHEPLKDIEDADQLLVNAAISTDTEIDSSTVAFIYSVDGFETADTLAMGYNEQQQKFELILSELAEGSYVYYLTVVDTSGRSFYLPTRAPRKSFNFKIGVDSELPLVSHRQIPLMFEGDLAAEVLVEATDNVGVKEVKMRYLVNEDEPKELVLKSIGDDLYRDTLRLEGLVDGDSVRYQIIVEDSSISANQTILPGVNGYYFFMIDGYYDPVELYVNDFNSTSRDFSSADFYIGEEELFENGALHSPHPYPSIERDEETLDFTAKLKYPIIINELGTISFREVVLVEPGETRSVFGDENFWDYVIVEASKNGTGEWLPLLDGYDSRENTTWLSTYNSLIEGNNSTATGQESYYVDRMFKLTDSGHFQAGDTIVLRFRLFSDPYANGWGWVIDDLKIQDPSTAVDLVDFSPGELLVYPNPAAEKLFVKGSFKLKAGAVKLSILNTQGQLLKQELFGDVARELYEDVDIQSFVPGLYLVVFEFENGQVFTQKFVKQ
;
A
#
# COMPACT_ATOMS: atom_id res chain seq x y z
N MET A 1 -22.59 54.91 3.89
CA MET A 1 -23.73 53.97 3.77
C MET A 1 -23.31 52.91 2.76
N LYS A 2 -22.93 51.71 3.22
CA LYS A 2 -23.78 50.49 3.28
C LYS A 2 -24.09 49.98 1.85
N ARG A 3 -23.90 48.71 1.44
CA ARG A 3 -23.49 47.44 2.07
C ARG A 3 -23.59 46.36 0.95
N PHE A 4 -22.82 45.26 1.06
CA PHE A 4 -22.92 43.96 0.36
C PHE A 4 -22.57 43.92 -1.15
N LEU A 5 -21.88 42.92 -1.72
CA LEU A 5 -21.64 41.52 -1.34
C LEU A 5 -20.19 41.13 -1.71
N LEU A 6 -19.52 40.41 -0.80
CA LEU A 6 -18.27 39.71 -1.01
C LEU A 6 -18.44 38.33 -0.36
N ILE A 7 -18.86 37.33 -1.13
CA ILE A 7 -18.84 35.91 -0.75
C ILE A 7 -18.59 35.12 -2.04
N ALA A 8 -17.32 34.86 -2.33
CA ALA A 8 -16.87 33.90 -3.33
C ALA A 8 -15.38 33.63 -3.06
N LEU A 9 -15.05 32.94 -1.95
CA LEU A 9 -13.78 32.20 -1.77
C LEU A 9 -13.69 31.53 -0.36
N ILE A 10 -14.58 30.60 0.00
CA ILE A 10 -14.30 29.66 1.11
C ILE A 10 -14.94 28.33 0.73
N GLY A 11 -14.13 27.44 0.16
CA GLY A 11 -14.55 26.15 -0.38
C GLY A 11 -13.39 25.49 -1.10
N LEU A 12 -12.20 25.55 -0.49
CA LEU A 12 -11.07 24.72 -0.88
C LEU A 12 -10.61 23.98 0.38
N LEU A 13 -10.99 22.71 0.41
CA LEU A 13 -10.17 21.58 0.83
C LEU A 13 -9.36 21.80 2.12
N ALA A 14 -10.01 21.48 3.24
CA ALA A 14 -9.30 20.88 4.35
C ALA A 14 -8.81 19.49 3.87
N ILE A 15 -7.61 19.47 3.30
CA ILE A 15 -6.87 18.23 3.10
C ILE A 15 -6.53 17.74 4.52
N PRO A 16 -6.94 16.54 4.94
CA PRO A 16 -6.40 15.96 6.16
C PRO A 16 -4.88 15.87 5.96
N ALA A 17 -4.12 16.59 6.78
CA ALA A 17 -2.72 16.31 6.95
C ALA A 17 -2.64 14.92 7.61
N PHE A 18 -2.67 13.87 6.81
CA PHE A 18 -2.09 12.61 7.23
C PHE A 18 -0.65 12.95 7.63
N SER A 19 -0.32 12.88 8.91
CA SER A 19 1.07 12.68 9.30
C SER A 19 1.44 11.22 9.01
N GLN A 20 1.26 10.79 7.77
CA GLN A 20 2.05 9.70 7.23
C GLN A 20 3.43 10.32 7.09
N LYS A 21 4.41 9.82 7.85
CA LYS A 21 5.77 10.33 7.75
C LYS A 21 6.17 10.26 6.28
N ALA A 22 6.49 11.40 5.68
CA ALA A 22 6.68 11.54 4.22
C ALA A 22 7.77 10.61 3.62
N TRP A 23 8.53 9.91 4.48
CA TRP A 23 9.54 8.92 4.13
C TRP A 23 9.02 7.48 4.04
N GLN A 24 7.78 7.17 4.45
CA GLN A 24 7.16 5.86 4.20
C GLN A 24 6.73 5.73 2.73
N GLN A 25 7.65 6.04 1.81
CA GLN A 25 7.52 5.77 0.38
C GLN A 25 7.92 4.31 0.12
N ARG A 26 7.43 3.73 -0.98
CA ARG A 26 7.79 2.36 -1.41
C ARG A 26 9.30 2.23 -1.50
N GLY A 27 9.87 1.26 -0.77
CA GLY A 27 11.29 0.95 -0.84
C GLY A 27 11.74 0.55 -2.24
N VAL A 28 13.02 0.76 -2.52
CA VAL A 28 13.61 0.47 -3.83
C VAL A 28 14.28 -0.91 -3.83
N LYS A 29 14.15 -1.66 -4.92
CA LYS A 29 14.72 -3.01 -5.07
C LYS A 29 15.91 -2.99 -6.02
N VAL A 30 17.07 -3.39 -5.51
CA VAL A 30 18.32 -3.46 -6.28
C VAL A 30 18.68 -4.92 -6.55
N PRO A 31 19.23 -5.26 -7.74
CA PRO A 31 19.75 -6.60 -7.99
C PRO A 31 20.79 -7.02 -6.94
N ALA A 32 20.67 -8.25 -6.44
CA ALA A 32 21.59 -8.79 -5.46
C ALA A 32 22.98 -9.10 -6.08
N PRO A 33 24.08 -8.87 -5.35
CA PRO A 33 25.41 -9.38 -5.72
C PRO A 33 25.42 -10.91 -5.97
N ILE A 34 26.44 -11.36 -6.70
CA ILE A 34 26.61 -12.77 -7.10
C ILE A 34 27.96 -13.27 -6.60
N CYS A 35 27.98 -14.37 -5.85
CA CYS A 35 29.21 -15.04 -5.44
C CYS A 35 29.63 -16.10 -6.47
N TYR A 36 30.86 -15.98 -6.96
CA TYR A 36 31.44 -16.90 -7.95
C TYR A 36 32.38 -17.92 -7.30
N GLY A 37 32.27 -19.17 -7.75
CA GLY A 37 33.18 -20.25 -7.36
C GLY A 37 34.41 -20.33 -8.28
N SER A 38 35.58 -20.53 -7.69
CA SER A 38 36.82 -20.79 -8.42
C SER A 38 37.16 -22.28 -8.46
N ASN A 39 37.52 -22.78 -9.64
CA ASN A 39 37.98 -24.17 -9.84
C ASN A 39 39.40 -24.44 -9.28
N VAL A 40 40.00 -23.47 -8.59
CA VAL A 40 41.29 -23.61 -7.89
C VAL A 40 41.03 -24.11 -6.47
N SER A 41 41.89 -25.00 -5.97
CA SER A 41 41.80 -25.48 -4.59
C SER A 41 42.89 -24.86 -3.71
N HIS A 42 42.48 -24.19 -2.64
CA HIS A 42 43.34 -23.55 -1.66
C HIS A 42 42.90 -23.93 -0.24
N ALA A 43 43.65 -24.82 0.41
CA ALA A 43 43.33 -25.25 1.77
C ALA A 43 43.69 -24.16 2.79
N SER A 44 42.68 -23.50 3.36
CA SER A 44 42.80 -22.50 4.42
C SER A 44 41.60 -22.55 5.36
N CYS A 45 41.81 -22.16 6.63
CA CYS A 45 40.75 -22.11 7.64
C CYS A 45 40.90 -20.86 8.50
N VAL A 46 39.86 -20.02 8.52
CA VAL A 46 39.65 -18.94 9.51
C VAL A 46 38.51 -19.37 10.42
N HIS A 47 38.80 -19.48 11.72
CA HIS A 47 37.85 -19.97 12.71
C HIS A 47 36.81 -18.92 13.10
N PRO A 48 35.64 -19.33 13.63
CA PRO A 48 34.62 -18.39 14.09
C PRO A 48 35.13 -17.39 15.14
N PRO A 49 34.54 -16.17 15.18
CA PRO A 49 34.93 -15.13 16.13
C PRO A 49 34.87 -15.60 17.58
N GLU A 50 35.71 -15.01 18.43
CA GLU A 50 35.73 -15.33 19.87
C GLU A 50 34.36 -15.07 20.52
N ALA A 51 33.63 -14.03 20.09
CA ALA A 51 32.28 -13.73 20.58
C ALA A 51 31.30 -14.91 20.38
N HIS A 52 31.33 -15.54 19.20
CA HIS A 52 30.52 -16.73 18.91
C HIS A 52 30.96 -17.92 19.78
N SER A 53 32.27 -18.14 19.90
CA SER A 53 32.83 -19.21 20.73
C SER A 53 32.52 -19.05 22.22
N LEU A 54 32.54 -17.83 22.74
CA LEU A 54 32.18 -17.50 24.12
C LEU A 54 30.69 -17.70 24.36
N ARG A 55 29.83 -17.30 23.41
CA ARG A 55 28.37 -17.53 23.48
C ARG A 55 28.06 -19.02 23.69
N LEU A 56 28.65 -19.89 22.87
CA LEU A 56 28.48 -21.35 22.97
C LEU A 56 28.95 -21.91 24.33
N LYS A 57 29.94 -21.28 24.97
CA LYS A 57 30.51 -21.71 26.26
C LYS A 57 29.79 -21.12 27.48
N SER A 58 29.15 -19.95 27.35
CA SER A 58 28.67 -19.14 28.48
C SER A 58 27.15 -18.91 28.51
N ALA A 59 26.40 -19.36 27.50
CA ALA A 59 24.98 -19.06 27.33
C ALA A 59 24.67 -17.53 27.31
N ALA A 60 25.65 -16.72 26.87
CA ALA A 60 25.44 -15.30 26.64
C ALA A 60 24.29 -15.06 25.62
N GLN A 61 23.53 -13.99 25.82
CA GLN A 61 22.36 -13.67 24.97
C GLN A 61 22.81 -13.27 23.56
N LYS A 62 22.01 -13.63 22.55
CA LYS A 62 22.19 -13.16 21.17
C LYS A 62 22.07 -11.63 21.11
N LYS A 63 22.82 -10.99 20.22
CA LYS A 63 22.75 -9.53 20.01
C LYS A 63 21.62 -9.12 19.06
N SER A 64 21.18 -10.04 18.20
CA SER A 64 20.05 -9.88 17.28
C SER A 64 19.32 -11.22 17.13
N SER A 65 18.15 -11.20 16.51
CA SER A 65 17.37 -12.39 16.14
C SER A 65 17.18 -12.40 14.64
N ILE A 66 17.85 -13.32 13.94
CA ILE A 66 17.67 -13.49 12.49
C ILE A 66 16.73 -14.66 12.25
N ILE A 67 15.55 -14.38 11.72
CA ILE A 67 14.48 -15.36 11.51
C ILE A 67 14.51 -15.82 10.05
N VAL A 68 14.88 -17.08 9.83
CA VAL A 68 15.06 -17.61 8.48
C VAL A 68 13.87 -18.43 8.00
N ARG A 69 13.29 -18.03 6.87
CA ARG A 69 12.35 -18.84 6.08
C ARG A 69 13.11 -19.64 5.03
N TYR A 70 13.25 -20.94 5.28
CA TYR A 70 13.89 -21.88 4.37
C TYR A 70 12.92 -22.40 3.30
N VAL A 71 13.31 -22.31 2.03
CA VAL A 71 12.55 -22.83 0.88
C VAL A 71 13.43 -23.81 0.10
N GLY A 72 13.02 -25.07 0.01
CA GLY A 72 13.69 -26.10 -0.80
C GLY A 72 14.95 -26.72 -0.17
N PHE A 73 15.30 -26.36 1.07
CA PHE A 73 16.47 -26.91 1.77
C PHE A 73 16.20 -28.28 2.38
N ASP A 74 17.17 -29.19 2.24
CA ASP A 74 17.28 -30.40 3.04
C ASP A 74 17.93 -30.12 4.42
N GLU A 75 17.92 -31.11 5.33
CA GLU A 75 18.38 -30.93 6.71
C GLU A 75 19.86 -30.54 6.85
N GLU A 76 20.75 -31.14 6.05
CA GLU A 76 22.19 -30.88 6.11
C GLU A 76 22.58 -29.45 5.69
N PRO A 77 22.20 -28.96 4.48
CA PRO A 77 22.45 -27.57 4.10
C PRO A 77 21.74 -26.57 5.03
N LYS A 78 20.54 -26.91 5.53
CA LYS A 78 19.83 -26.07 6.50
C LYS A 78 20.61 -25.91 7.82
N ALA A 79 21.18 -26.98 8.34
CA ALA A 79 21.98 -26.92 9.57
C ALA A 79 23.25 -26.07 9.39
N ALA A 80 23.94 -26.22 8.26
CA ALA A 80 25.10 -25.41 7.91
C ALA A 80 24.74 -23.93 7.75
N PHE A 81 23.62 -23.62 7.09
CA PHE A 81 23.10 -22.25 6.98
C PHE A 81 22.84 -21.65 8.36
N GLN A 82 22.13 -22.38 9.22
CA GLN A 82 21.79 -21.92 10.56
C GLN A 82 23.04 -21.62 11.39
N HIS A 83 24.13 -22.36 11.18
CA HIS A 83 25.40 -22.06 11.84
C HIS A 83 25.97 -20.69 11.44
N ALA A 84 25.94 -20.33 10.16
CA ALA A 84 26.35 -19.00 9.69
C ALA A 84 25.46 -17.88 10.27
N VAL A 85 24.14 -18.12 10.37
CA VAL A 85 23.20 -17.20 11.02
C VAL A 85 23.57 -16.97 12.48
N GLU A 86 23.90 -18.03 13.21
CA GLU A 86 24.31 -17.93 14.63
C GLU A 86 25.64 -17.20 14.84
N ILE A 87 26.50 -17.14 13.82
CA ILE A 87 27.70 -16.29 13.84
C ILE A 87 27.26 -14.82 13.74
N TRP A 88 26.43 -14.45 12.76
CA TRP A 88 25.92 -13.09 12.61
C TRP A 88 25.12 -12.59 13.82
N GLU A 89 24.26 -13.42 14.41
CA GLU A 89 23.50 -13.09 15.63
C GLU A 89 24.39 -12.77 16.84
N SER A 90 25.66 -13.20 16.82
CA SER A 90 26.64 -12.88 17.87
C SER A 90 27.43 -11.59 17.60
N LEU A 91 27.43 -11.11 16.35
CA LEU A 91 28.24 -9.99 15.89
C LEU A 91 27.41 -8.70 15.76
N ILE A 92 26.22 -8.79 15.17
CA ILE A 92 25.37 -7.64 14.86
C ILE A 92 24.26 -7.48 15.91
N ALA A 93 24.07 -6.26 16.40
CA ALA A 93 23.03 -5.92 17.34
C ALA A 93 21.82 -5.31 16.62
N SER A 94 20.61 -5.77 16.97
CA SER A 94 19.36 -5.17 16.51
C SER A 94 18.30 -5.29 17.60
N PRO A 95 17.55 -4.20 17.88
CA PRO A 95 16.43 -4.24 18.81
C PRO A 95 15.19 -4.94 18.23
N VAL A 96 15.16 -5.18 16.92
CA VAL A 96 14.07 -5.84 16.17
C VAL A 96 14.58 -7.09 15.43
N PRO A 97 13.72 -8.07 15.12
CA PRO A 97 14.10 -9.21 14.30
C PRO A 97 14.62 -8.78 12.92
N ILE A 98 15.40 -9.64 12.28
CA ILE A 98 15.78 -9.51 10.87
C ILE A 98 15.21 -10.72 10.13
N TYR A 99 14.30 -10.51 9.19
CA TYR A 99 13.64 -11.57 8.43
C TYR A 99 14.45 -11.92 7.17
N LEU A 100 14.84 -13.19 7.04
CA LEU A 100 15.62 -13.66 5.91
C LEU A 100 14.88 -14.78 5.19
N THR A 101 14.69 -14.65 3.87
CA THR A 101 14.22 -15.76 3.03
C THR A 101 15.38 -16.42 2.29
N ALA A 102 15.65 -17.69 2.60
CA ALA A 102 16.68 -18.49 1.96
C ALA A 102 16.07 -19.50 0.99
N ARG A 103 16.51 -19.49 -0.27
CA ARG A 103 16.02 -20.38 -1.33
C ARG A 103 17.12 -21.31 -1.84
N TRP A 104 16.86 -22.61 -1.79
CA TRP A 104 17.70 -23.64 -2.40
C TRP A 104 17.21 -23.89 -3.83
N VAL A 105 17.90 -23.33 -4.82
CA VAL A 105 17.44 -23.28 -6.21
C VAL A 105 18.58 -23.49 -7.19
N LYS A 106 18.29 -23.98 -8.38
CA LYS A 106 19.30 -24.12 -9.43
C LYS A 106 19.73 -22.74 -9.93
N LEU A 107 21.02 -22.44 -9.86
CA LEU A 107 21.66 -21.24 -10.44
C LEU A 107 22.60 -21.66 -11.58
N ASP A 108 23.24 -20.67 -12.23
CA ASP A 108 24.25 -20.91 -13.27
C ASP A 108 25.49 -21.63 -12.72
N GLU A 109 26.27 -22.29 -13.61
CA GLU A 109 27.31 -23.27 -13.25
C GLU A 109 28.39 -22.71 -12.30
N ASP A 110 28.80 -21.45 -12.48
CA ASP A 110 29.84 -20.81 -11.68
C ASP A 110 29.29 -19.96 -10.51
N VAL A 111 27.97 -19.93 -10.31
CA VAL A 111 27.32 -19.15 -9.25
C VAL A 111 27.09 -20.03 -8.02
N LEU A 112 27.70 -19.65 -6.90
CA LEU A 112 27.56 -20.34 -5.61
C LEU A 112 26.32 -19.86 -4.84
N GLY A 113 26.12 -18.54 -4.84
CA GLY A 113 25.02 -17.88 -4.15
C GLY A 113 24.76 -16.48 -4.69
N SER A 114 23.64 -15.91 -4.25
CA SER A 114 23.30 -14.51 -4.44
C SER A 114 22.39 -14.06 -3.30
N CYS A 115 22.75 -12.96 -2.65
CA CYS A 115 22.00 -12.42 -1.54
C CYS A 115 22.11 -10.90 -1.49
N GLY A 116 21.01 -10.26 -1.12
CA GLY A 116 20.97 -8.82 -0.98
C GLY A 116 19.82 -8.37 -0.09
N PRO A 117 19.82 -7.08 0.30
CA PRO A 117 18.68 -6.47 0.95
C PRO A 117 17.45 -6.57 0.05
N TYR A 118 16.29 -6.85 0.63
CA TYR A 118 15.05 -6.94 -0.13
C TYR A 118 14.61 -5.57 -0.63
N GLU A 119 14.73 -4.55 0.22
CA GLU A 119 14.38 -3.16 -0.05
C GLU A 119 15.38 -2.17 0.56
N TYR A 120 15.37 -0.96 0.01
CA TYR A 120 16.12 0.18 0.53
C TYR A 120 15.20 1.37 0.78
N TYR A 121 15.51 2.15 1.82
CA TYR A 121 14.80 3.38 2.18
C TYR A 121 15.79 4.53 2.38
N GLU A 122 15.34 5.74 2.09
CA GLU A 122 16.05 6.99 2.27
C GLU A 122 15.29 7.96 3.17
N ASN A 123 15.99 8.94 3.73
CA ASN A 123 15.38 10.10 4.39
C ASN A 123 14.39 9.81 5.54
N PHE A 124 14.47 8.62 6.16
CA PHE A 124 13.79 8.29 7.41
C PHE A 124 14.32 9.10 8.60
N ASP A 125 13.58 9.14 9.71
CA ASP A 125 13.86 10.08 10.82
C ASP A 125 15.21 9.80 11.49
N ALA A 126 15.53 8.52 11.67
CA ALA A 126 16.79 8.06 12.23
C ALA A 126 17.96 8.07 11.23
N ALA A 127 17.76 8.44 9.96
CA ALA A 127 18.78 8.32 8.91
C ALA A 127 20.00 9.24 9.15
N PRO A 128 21.21 8.70 9.35
CA PRO A 128 22.42 9.50 9.57
C PRO A 128 22.71 10.54 8.47
N TYR A 129 22.53 10.16 7.20
CA TYR A 129 22.76 10.99 6.02
C TYR A 129 21.45 11.26 5.27
N GLU A 130 21.25 12.48 4.77
CA GLU A 130 20.14 12.76 3.84
C GLU A 130 20.50 12.27 2.45
N ASN A 131 19.48 12.01 1.63
CA ASN A 131 19.65 11.67 0.23
C ASN A 131 20.58 10.46 0.06
N CYS A 132 20.39 9.45 0.89
CA CYS A 132 21.20 8.24 0.96
C CYS A 132 20.30 7.03 1.22
N TYR A 133 20.52 5.95 0.47
CA TYR A 133 19.77 4.70 0.59
C TYR A 133 20.39 3.77 1.65
N TYR A 134 19.53 3.20 2.49
CA TYR A 134 19.88 2.24 3.53
C TYR A 134 19.11 0.93 3.33
N PRO A 135 19.74 -0.24 3.53
CA PRO A 135 19.05 -1.52 3.45
C PRO A 135 18.01 -1.64 4.56
N ILE A 136 16.84 -2.22 4.29
CA ILE A 136 15.70 -2.30 5.21
C ILE A 136 16.08 -2.84 6.60
N ALA A 137 16.89 -3.91 6.69
CA ALA A 137 17.37 -4.43 7.97
C ALA A 137 18.11 -3.37 8.83
N LEU A 138 18.86 -2.46 8.20
CA LEU A 138 19.54 -1.37 8.89
C LEU A 138 18.59 -0.20 9.20
N VAL A 139 17.62 0.06 8.33
CA VAL A 139 16.58 1.09 8.56
C VAL A 139 15.77 0.75 9.81
N GLU A 140 15.28 -0.49 9.91
CA GLU A 140 14.49 -0.96 11.05
C GLU A 140 15.32 -0.99 12.35
N LYS A 141 16.60 -1.38 12.24
CA LYS A 141 17.55 -1.30 13.37
C LYS A 141 17.74 0.14 13.86
N LEU A 142 17.88 1.11 12.95
CA LEU A 142 18.09 2.52 13.30
C LEU A 142 16.81 3.20 13.83
N GLU A 143 15.65 2.85 13.28
CA GLU A 143 14.34 3.32 13.78
C GLU A 143 13.90 2.61 15.07
N GLY A 144 14.47 1.43 15.36
CA GLY A 144 14.11 0.62 16.53
C GLY A 144 12.74 -0.03 16.45
N LYS A 145 12.18 -0.16 15.24
CA LYS A 145 10.83 -0.70 14.98
C LYS A 145 10.83 -1.48 13.66
N GLU A 146 9.98 -2.50 13.63
CA GLU A 146 9.63 -3.23 12.41
C GLU A 146 8.85 -2.30 11.45
N ILE A 147 9.23 -2.26 10.18
CA ILE A 147 8.62 -1.41 9.15
C ILE A 147 7.92 -2.27 8.11
N SER A 148 8.57 -3.36 7.65
CA SER A 148 8.08 -4.20 6.56
C SER A 148 7.08 -5.25 7.02
N GLY A 149 7.21 -5.74 8.26
CA GLY A 149 6.33 -6.74 8.86
C GLY A 149 6.82 -8.18 8.63
N GLU A 150 6.38 -9.11 9.48
CA GLU A 150 6.95 -10.47 9.55
C GLU A 150 6.81 -11.33 8.27
N ASP A 151 5.90 -10.97 7.36
CA ASP A 151 5.66 -11.69 6.11
C ASP A 151 6.54 -11.21 4.94
N VAL A 152 7.17 -10.04 5.08
CA VAL A 152 8.09 -9.45 4.09
C VAL A 152 9.53 -9.65 4.58
N PRO A 153 10.43 -10.26 3.79
CA PRO A 153 11.80 -10.44 4.24
C PRO A 153 12.60 -9.13 4.14
N ASP A 154 13.53 -8.93 5.07
CA ASP A 154 14.58 -7.90 4.95
C ASP A 154 15.69 -8.30 4.00
N ILE A 155 15.97 -9.60 3.95
CA ILE A 155 17.07 -10.20 3.19
C ILE A 155 16.53 -11.35 2.35
N ILE A 156 16.88 -11.37 1.07
CA ILE A 156 16.61 -12.51 0.20
C ILE A 156 17.92 -13.14 -0.24
N ALA A 157 18.02 -14.46 -0.07
CA ALA A 157 19.21 -15.22 -0.40
C ALA A 157 18.87 -16.46 -1.25
N GLN A 158 19.70 -16.76 -2.23
CA GLN A 158 19.59 -17.90 -3.12
C GLN A 158 20.91 -18.66 -3.16
N PHE A 159 20.86 -19.99 -3.11
CA PHE A 159 22.05 -20.84 -3.13
C PHE A 159 21.88 -21.97 -4.13
N ASN A 160 22.96 -22.28 -4.85
CA ASN A 160 22.92 -23.17 -6.00
C ASN A 160 22.70 -24.64 -5.62
N SER A 161 21.48 -25.12 -5.78
CA SER A 161 21.07 -26.50 -5.51
C SER A 161 21.61 -27.50 -6.54
N ALA A 162 22.14 -27.04 -7.68
CA ALA A 162 22.72 -27.90 -8.71
C ALA A 162 24.22 -28.11 -8.55
N ASN A 163 24.88 -27.39 -7.64
CA ASN A 163 26.28 -27.60 -7.31
C ASN A 163 26.41 -28.85 -6.41
N GLU A 164 27.08 -29.89 -6.90
CA GLU A 164 27.33 -31.14 -6.16
C GLU A 164 28.59 -31.06 -5.27
N ASP A 165 29.32 -29.95 -5.34
CA ASP A 165 30.60 -29.73 -4.67
C ASP A 165 30.50 -28.96 -3.35
N TRP A 166 29.35 -29.01 -2.69
CA TRP A 166 29.19 -28.45 -1.35
C TRP A 166 29.84 -29.30 -0.24
N TYR A 167 30.43 -28.61 0.74
CA TYR A 167 30.77 -29.12 2.06
C TYR A 167 29.88 -28.44 3.10
N PHE A 168 29.06 -29.22 3.81
CA PHE A 168 28.11 -28.71 4.80
C PHE A 168 28.61 -28.86 6.26
N GLY A 169 29.86 -29.28 6.46
CA GLY A 169 30.44 -29.35 7.80
C GLY A 169 30.68 -27.96 8.38
N THR A 170 30.47 -27.81 9.69
CA THR A 170 30.66 -26.54 10.42
C THR A 170 31.99 -26.49 11.17
N ASP A 171 32.93 -27.38 10.84
CA ASP A 171 34.20 -27.55 11.54
C ASP A 171 35.39 -26.86 10.87
N GLY A 172 35.16 -26.26 9.70
CA GLY A 172 36.19 -25.63 8.86
C GLY A 172 37.17 -26.62 8.24
N GLN A 173 36.84 -27.92 8.18
CA GLN A 173 37.69 -28.97 7.59
C GLN A 173 37.27 -29.32 6.16
N THR A 174 37.08 -28.29 5.33
CA THR A 174 36.62 -28.42 3.95
C THR A 174 37.56 -29.29 3.12
N PRO A 175 37.09 -30.43 2.58
CA PRO A 175 37.91 -31.30 1.76
C PRO A 175 38.33 -30.64 0.43
N ALA A 176 39.45 -31.11 -0.14
CA ALA A 176 39.85 -30.76 -1.50
C ALA A 176 38.72 -31.07 -2.50
N GLY A 177 38.44 -30.12 -3.39
CA GLY A 177 37.37 -30.25 -4.40
C GLY A 177 35.97 -29.92 -3.91
N LYS A 178 35.81 -29.33 -2.71
CA LYS A 178 34.52 -28.89 -2.18
C LYS A 178 34.57 -27.42 -1.76
N TYR A 179 33.45 -26.72 -1.87
CA TYR A 179 33.23 -25.36 -1.35
C TYR A 179 32.61 -25.41 0.04
N ASP A 180 33.13 -24.62 0.98
CA ASP A 180 32.57 -24.54 2.33
C ASP A 180 31.26 -23.75 2.32
N PHE A 181 30.14 -24.42 2.57
CA PHE A 181 28.82 -23.81 2.47
C PHE A 181 28.59 -22.75 3.57
N VAL A 182 29.15 -22.93 4.76
CA VAL A 182 29.03 -21.95 5.85
C VAL A 182 29.67 -20.62 5.44
N SER A 183 30.85 -20.66 4.82
CA SER A 183 31.58 -19.47 4.36
C SER A 183 30.78 -18.70 3.31
N VAL A 184 30.22 -19.41 2.33
CA VAL A 184 29.37 -18.78 1.29
C VAL A 184 28.12 -18.16 1.93
N VAL A 185 27.40 -18.88 2.81
CA VAL A 185 26.23 -18.30 3.49
C VAL A 185 26.62 -17.07 4.32
N LEU A 186 27.75 -17.12 5.04
CA LEU A 186 28.21 -16.02 5.88
C LEU A 186 28.54 -14.77 5.05
N HIS A 187 29.20 -14.95 3.91
CA HIS A 187 29.50 -13.91 2.92
C HIS A 187 28.23 -13.30 2.35
N GLU A 188 27.30 -14.13 1.90
CA GLU A 188 26.04 -13.71 1.29
C GLU A 188 25.16 -12.92 2.27
N ILE A 189 25.07 -13.34 3.53
CA ILE A 189 24.39 -12.55 4.57
C ILE A 189 25.08 -11.20 4.76
N GLY A 190 26.41 -11.11 4.58
CA GLY A 190 27.13 -9.82 4.56
C GLY A 190 26.59 -8.86 3.51
N HIS A 191 26.34 -9.32 2.28
CA HIS A 191 25.66 -8.51 1.27
C HIS A 191 24.24 -8.15 1.69
N GLY A 192 23.48 -9.11 2.22
CA GLY A 192 22.12 -8.90 2.75
C GLY A 192 22.03 -7.83 3.84
N LEU A 193 23.07 -7.70 4.67
CA LEU A 193 23.18 -6.67 5.73
C LEU A 193 23.66 -5.31 5.21
N GLY A 194 23.97 -5.19 3.91
CA GLY A 194 24.29 -3.93 3.26
C GLY A 194 25.73 -3.78 2.79
N PHE A 195 26.54 -4.84 2.69
CA PHE A 195 27.84 -4.78 2.01
C PHE A 195 27.65 -4.72 0.48
N THR A 196 26.88 -3.75 0.01
CA THR A 196 26.44 -3.54 -1.37
C THR A 196 25.95 -2.09 -1.50
N GLY A 197 25.69 -1.62 -2.71
CA GLY A 197 25.26 -0.25 -2.95
C GLY A 197 24.74 -0.04 -4.37
N PHE A 198 24.84 1.19 -4.86
CA PHE A 198 24.15 1.66 -6.06
C PHE A 198 25.10 2.07 -7.19
N PHE A 199 26.40 1.80 -7.12
CA PHE A 199 27.31 2.05 -8.23
C PHE A 199 27.05 1.07 -9.39
N TYR A 200 26.79 1.62 -10.58
CA TYR A 200 26.60 0.83 -11.80
C TYR A 200 27.27 1.48 -13.02
N GLU A 201 27.39 0.72 -14.09
CA GLU A 201 27.93 1.19 -15.36
C GLU A 201 26.83 1.29 -16.42
N GLN A 202 26.77 2.41 -17.12
CA GLN A 202 25.89 2.60 -18.27
C GLN A 202 26.62 3.40 -19.37
N ASP A 203 26.68 2.85 -20.58
CA ASP A 203 27.27 3.50 -21.76
C ASP A 203 28.71 4.03 -21.55
N ARG A 204 29.53 3.27 -20.82
CA ARG A 204 30.91 3.58 -20.40
C ARG A 204 31.01 4.77 -19.46
N GLN A 205 29.94 5.06 -18.74
CA GLN A 205 29.89 6.03 -17.67
C GLN A 205 29.58 5.30 -16.37
N GLY A 206 30.21 5.75 -15.30
CA GLY A 206 29.94 5.30 -13.95
C GLY A 206 28.82 6.16 -13.44
N ALA A 207 27.86 5.53 -12.78
CA ALA A 207 26.70 6.18 -12.22
C ALA A 207 26.44 5.61 -10.83
N TYR A 208 25.59 6.29 -10.06
CA TYR A 208 24.96 5.70 -8.89
C TYR A 208 23.55 6.23 -8.67
N GLY A 209 22.78 5.46 -7.92
CA GLY A 209 21.39 5.74 -7.55
C GLY A 209 20.40 4.89 -8.32
N ASP A 210 19.12 5.16 -8.11
CA ASP A 210 18.01 4.49 -8.79
C ASP A 210 16.97 5.55 -9.21
N ILE A 211 15.74 5.49 -8.69
CA ILE A 211 14.69 6.50 -8.93
C ILE A 211 15.21 7.90 -8.60
N LEU A 212 15.93 8.01 -7.48
CA LEU A 212 16.66 9.21 -7.10
C LEU A 212 18.17 8.96 -7.24
N PRO A 213 18.95 9.97 -7.66
CA PRO A 213 20.39 9.85 -7.88
C PRO A 213 21.17 9.91 -6.54
N TYR A 214 20.71 9.13 -5.56
CA TYR A 214 21.25 9.07 -4.21
C TYR A 214 22.19 7.87 -4.08
N PRO A 215 23.36 8.02 -3.42
CA PRO A 215 24.22 6.89 -3.13
C PRO A 215 23.61 5.96 -2.06
N GLY A 216 24.07 4.72 -2.02
CA GLY A 216 23.87 3.86 -0.85
C GLY A 216 24.79 4.24 0.30
N ILE A 217 24.44 3.85 1.53
CA ILE A 217 25.27 4.13 2.71
C ILE A 217 26.68 3.52 2.62
N PHE A 218 26.85 2.41 1.91
CA PHE A 218 28.18 1.88 1.62
C PHE A 218 28.96 2.80 0.66
N ASP A 219 28.29 3.34 -0.37
CA ASP A 219 28.89 4.18 -1.41
C ASP A 219 29.45 5.48 -0.83
N GLU A 220 28.77 6.04 0.18
CA GLU A 220 29.22 7.21 0.97
C GLU A 220 30.61 7.01 1.59
N LEU A 221 31.02 5.76 1.82
CA LEU A 221 32.32 5.43 2.38
C LEU A 221 33.40 5.22 1.31
N VAL A 222 33.07 5.19 0.02
CA VAL A 222 34.04 4.81 -1.02
C VAL A 222 34.90 6.00 -1.46
N ILE A 223 36.21 5.85 -1.28
CA ILE A 223 37.22 6.83 -1.70
C ILE A 223 38.25 6.24 -2.65
N ASN A 224 38.88 7.10 -3.44
CA ASN A 224 40.08 6.73 -4.18
C ASN A 224 41.36 6.84 -3.32
N GLN A 225 42.52 6.49 -3.88
CA GLN A 225 43.82 6.52 -3.19
C GLN A 225 44.21 7.88 -2.60
N VAL A 226 43.73 8.99 -3.16
CA VAL A 226 44.04 10.34 -2.66
C VAL A 226 43.02 10.87 -1.66
N GLY A 227 41.98 10.07 -1.35
CA GLY A 227 40.97 10.39 -0.34
C GLY A 227 39.74 11.12 -0.86
N ASN A 228 39.56 11.22 -2.18
CA ASN A 228 38.35 11.82 -2.77
C ASN A 228 37.20 10.81 -2.74
N TYR A 229 36.03 11.26 -2.30
CA TYR A 229 34.79 10.48 -2.35
C TYR A 229 34.32 10.30 -3.79
N LEU A 230 33.85 9.10 -4.12
CA LEU A 230 33.30 8.81 -5.45
C LEU A 230 31.91 9.44 -5.65
N VAL A 231 31.20 9.71 -4.56
CA VAL A 231 29.86 10.32 -4.56
C VAL A 231 29.90 11.86 -4.61
N ASP A 232 31.08 12.48 -4.52
CA ASP A 232 31.24 13.93 -4.63
C ASP A 232 30.97 14.40 -6.08
N THR A 233 29.78 14.95 -6.31
CA THR A 233 29.33 15.38 -7.64
C THR A 233 30.10 16.57 -8.21
N ASP A 234 30.80 17.35 -7.37
CA ASP A 234 31.66 18.45 -7.85
C ASP A 234 32.95 17.89 -8.47
N LEU A 235 33.42 16.72 -8.01
CA LEU A 235 34.58 16.01 -8.55
C LEU A 235 34.20 15.02 -9.65
N TYR A 236 33.13 14.27 -9.45
CA TYR A 236 32.65 13.20 -10.30
C TYR A 236 31.17 13.41 -10.61
N PRO A 237 30.83 14.08 -11.73
CA PRO A 237 29.44 14.20 -12.14
C PRO A 237 28.77 12.80 -12.25
N ASN A 238 27.49 12.72 -11.92
CA ASN A 238 26.72 11.48 -11.96
C ASN A 238 25.62 11.59 -13.03
N PRO A 239 25.67 10.79 -14.13
CA PRO A 239 26.72 9.85 -14.52
C PRO A 239 27.95 10.54 -15.14
N SER A 240 29.12 9.88 -15.11
CA SER A 240 30.30 10.36 -15.88
C SER A 240 31.35 9.30 -16.21
N VAL A 241 32.12 9.58 -17.26
CA VAL A 241 33.31 8.77 -17.63
C VAL A 241 34.40 8.85 -16.56
N ASP A 242 34.52 9.96 -15.84
CA ASP A 242 35.55 10.13 -14.81
C ASP A 242 35.26 9.25 -13.59
N LEU A 243 33.98 9.12 -13.21
CA LEU A 243 33.53 8.16 -12.20
C LEU A 243 33.80 6.72 -12.66
N TYR A 244 33.48 6.38 -13.92
CA TYR A 244 33.76 5.04 -14.46
C TYR A 244 35.24 4.64 -14.38
N ARG A 245 36.15 5.62 -14.59
CA ARG A 245 37.60 5.37 -14.46
C ARG A 245 37.98 5.02 -13.02
N GLN A 246 37.27 5.52 -12.01
CA GLN A 246 37.52 5.15 -10.61
C GLN A 246 37.13 3.70 -10.34
N PHE A 247 35.98 3.24 -10.85
CA PHE A 247 35.54 1.84 -10.69
C PHE A 247 36.56 0.83 -11.23
N ARG A 248 37.39 1.26 -12.19
CA ARG A 248 38.40 0.45 -12.87
C ARG A 248 39.84 0.76 -12.47
N SER A 249 40.02 1.49 -11.38
CA SER A 249 41.31 2.08 -11.00
C SER A 249 42.25 1.11 -10.28
N ASN A 250 41.73 0.00 -9.75
CA ASN A 250 42.41 -0.89 -8.80
C ASN A 250 42.87 -0.20 -7.50
N ASN A 251 42.32 0.98 -7.19
CA ASN A 251 42.81 1.84 -6.12
C ASN A 251 41.66 2.53 -5.38
N LEU A 252 40.63 1.75 -5.04
CA LEU A 252 39.51 2.18 -4.18
C LEU A 252 39.68 1.63 -2.76
N TYR A 253 39.14 2.37 -1.80
CA TYR A 253 39.21 2.08 -0.37
C TYR A 253 37.90 2.45 0.30
N SER A 254 37.58 1.79 1.41
CA SER A 254 36.47 2.18 2.30
C SER A 254 37.00 3.11 3.39
N LYS A 255 36.50 4.35 3.45
CA LYS A 255 36.84 5.34 4.46
C LYS A 255 36.10 5.10 5.79
N SER A 256 36.14 3.86 6.24
CA SER A 256 35.66 3.48 7.56
C SER A 256 36.75 3.78 8.60
N GLU A 257 36.45 4.69 9.51
CA GLU A 257 37.30 5.01 10.66
C GLU A 257 37.38 3.82 11.62
N ALA A 258 36.24 3.16 11.87
CA ALA A 258 36.19 1.99 12.72
C ALA A 258 37.07 0.85 12.17
N ALA A 259 37.04 0.59 10.86
CA ALA A 259 37.91 -0.41 10.23
C ALA A 259 39.38 0.03 10.19
N ARG A 260 39.67 1.32 9.93
CA ARG A 260 41.03 1.87 9.96
C ARG A 260 41.71 1.65 11.31
N LEU A 261 40.99 1.83 12.42
CA LEU A 261 41.50 1.62 13.78
C LEU A 261 41.87 0.15 14.07
N GLN A 262 41.31 -0.81 13.32
CA GLN A 262 41.69 -2.22 13.41
C GLN A 262 42.95 -2.53 12.57
N SER A 263 43.37 -1.62 11.70
CA SER A 263 44.53 -1.81 10.84
C SER A 263 45.84 -1.63 11.61
N ALA A 264 46.74 -2.61 11.50
CA ALA A 264 48.08 -2.52 12.07
C ALA A 264 48.92 -1.33 11.51
N THR A 265 48.57 -0.84 10.33
CA THR A 265 49.25 0.27 9.64
C THR A 265 48.42 1.55 9.59
N ASP A 266 47.31 1.59 10.31
CA ASP A 266 46.40 2.74 10.35
C ASP A 266 45.88 3.15 8.95
N SER A 267 45.61 2.16 8.11
CA SER A 267 45.19 2.34 6.72
C SER A 267 43.76 1.88 6.47
N TYR A 268 43.04 2.60 5.61
CA TYR A 268 41.69 2.23 5.19
C TYR A 268 41.66 0.89 4.42
N PRO A 269 40.62 0.05 4.61
CA PRO A 269 40.46 -1.20 3.86
C PRO A 269 40.42 -0.97 2.35
N ARG A 270 41.12 -1.80 1.59
CA ARG A 270 41.17 -1.70 0.13
C ARG A 270 40.01 -2.50 -0.49
N LEU A 271 39.32 -1.89 -1.45
CA LEU A 271 38.20 -2.50 -2.15
C LEU A 271 38.64 -3.13 -3.49
N PHE A 272 37.86 -4.09 -3.96
CA PHE A 272 38.08 -4.75 -5.24
C PHE A 272 37.60 -3.87 -6.40
N ALA A 273 38.52 -3.23 -7.11
CA ALA A 273 38.21 -2.33 -8.24
C ALA A 273 38.98 -2.79 -9.51
N PRO A 274 38.65 -3.96 -10.08
CA PRO A 274 39.41 -4.57 -11.17
C PRO A 274 39.49 -3.67 -12.41
N THR A 275 40.50 -3.88 -13.26
CA THR A 275 40.69 -3.06 -14.48
C THR A 275 39.58 -3.26 -15.52
N ALA A 276 38.83 -4.35 -15.43
CA ALA A 276 37.55 -4.57 -16.09
C ALA A 276 36.47 -4.54 -15.01
N PHE A 277 35.54 -3.59 -15.13
CA PHE A 277 34.41 -3.50 -14.21
C PHE A 277 33.49 -4.72 -14.41
N ASP A 278 33.04 -5.27 -13.31
CA ASP A 278 32.10 -6.38 -13.23
C ASP A 278 31.04 -6.02 -12.18
N GLU A 279 29.79 -6.00 -12.61
CA GLU A 279 28.65 -5.53 -11.81
C GLU A 279 28.42 -6.40 -10.57
N GLY A 280 28.74 -7.70 -10.63
CA GLY A 280 28.56 -8.62 -9.51
C GLY A 280 29.65 -8.54 -8.45
N SER A 281 30.88 -8.17 -8.81
CA SER A 281 32.06 -8.28 -7.93
C SER A 281 32.75 -6.95 -7.61
N SER A 282 32.62 -5.92 -8.45
CA SER A 282 33.38 -4.68 -8.27
C SER A 282 32.83 -3.84 -7.11
N ILE A 283 33.74 -3.16 -6.40
CA ILE A 283 33.53 -2.19 -5.31
C ILE A 283 32.99 -2.80 -4.02
N TYR A 284 31.97 -3.63 -4.10
CA TYR A 284 31.30 -4.26 -2.97
C TYR A 284 32.00 -5.51 -2.45
N HIS A 285 33.32 -5.54 -2.58
CA HIS A 285 34.17 -6.59 -2.05
C HIS A 285 35.50 -6.00 -1.57
N LEU A 286 36.08 -6.66 -0.59
CA LEU A 286 37.47 -6.43 -0.19
C LEU A 286 38.42 -6.93 -1.28
N ASN A 287 39.59 -6.29 -1.37
CA ASN A 287 40.54 -6.57 -2.43
C ASN A 287 41.21 -7.95 -2.26
N GLU A 288 40.84 -8.90 -3.11
CA GLU A 288 41.39 -10.28 -3.19
C GLU A 288 42.92 -10.34 -3.09
N SER A 289 43.63 -9.50 -3.86
CA SER A 289 45.11 -9.51 -3.88
C SER A 289 45.76 -8.96 -2.60
N THR A 290 44.98 -8.28 -1.77
CA THR A 290 45.43 -7.70 -0.49
C THR A 290 45.06 -8.62 0.68
N TYR A 291 43.89 -9.24 0.62
CA TYR A 291 43.34 -10.13 1.65
C TYR A 291 43.24 -11.55 1.10
N LEU A 292 44.40 -12.17 0.89
CA LEU A 292 44.51 -13.52 0.34
C LEU A 292 43.80 -14.56 1.21
N ASN A 293 43.52 -15.72 0.63
CA ASN A 293 42.87 -16.85 1.30
C ASN A 293 43.49 -17.18 2.66
N GLY A 294 42.65 -17.35 3.68
CA GLY A 294 43.06 -17.57 5.07
C GLY A 294 43.48 -16.30 5.83
N ASN A 295 43.39 -15.11 5.22
CA ASN A 295 43.46 -13.84 5.95
C ASN A 295 42.18 -13.66 6.79
N GLU A 296 42.29 -13.04 7.97
CA GLU A 296 41.13 -12.80 8.85
C GLU A 296 40.04 -11.90 8.22
N ASN A 297 40.38 -11.13 7.18
CA ASN A 297 39.46 -10.27 6.42
C ASN A 297 39.15 -10.83 5.01
N SER A 298 39.41 -12.11 4.75
CA SER A 298 39.18 -12.71 3.42
C SER A 298 37.72 -13.03 3.12
N LEU A 299 36.80 -13.00 4.10
CA LEU A 299 35.42 -13.44 3.86
C LEU A 299 34.74 -12.63 2.75
N MET A 300 34.85 -11.30 2.79
CA MET A 300 34.16 -10.41 1.85
C MET A 300 34.97 -10.12 0.59
N THR A 301 35.88 -11.01 0.18
CA THR A 301 36.53 -10.92 -1.14
C THR A 301 35.65 -11.62 -2.20
N PRO A 302 35.80 -11.32 -3.50
CA PRO A 302 34.80 -11.67 -4.52
C PRO A 302 34.78 -13.14 -4.97
N TYR A 303 35.74 -13.96 -4.54
CA TYR A 303 35.87 -15.35 -5.01
C TYR A 303 36.14 -16.29 -3.83
N PHE A 304 35.51 -17.47 -3.87
CA PHE A 304 35.87 -18.58 -2.99
C PHE A 304 36.58 -19.68 -3.78
N ASP A 305 37.74 -20.10 -3.28
CA ASP A 305 38.44 -21.28 -3.79
C ASP A 305 37.90 -22.56 -3.12
N MET A 306 38.06 -23.70 -3.78
CA MET A 306 37.73 -25.00 -3.17
C MET A 306 38.67 -25.31 -2.00
N ALA A 307 38.18 -25.96 -0.95
CA ALA A 307 38.88 -26.26 0.31
C ALA A 307 39.20 -25.04 1.20
N GLU A 308 38.68 -23.86 0.86
CA GLU A 308 38.73 -22.68 1.71
C GLU A 308 37.55 -22.66 2.68
N ALA A 309 37.83 -22.42 3.97
CA ALA A 309 36.83 -22.15 4.99
C ALA A 309 37.14 -20.83 5.69
N VAL A 310 36.20 -19.90 5.68
CA VAL A 310 36.28 -18.60 6.36
C VAL A 310 35.01 -18.42 7.18
N HIS A 311 35.08 -18.70 8.48
CA HIS A 311 33.92 -18.63 9.38
C HIS A 311 33.90 -17.36 10.24
N ASP A 312 34.63 -16.32 9.83
CA ASP A 312 34.68 -15.01 10.49
C ASP A 312 34.59 -13.89 9.43
N PRO A 313 33.63 -12.94 9.54
CA PRO A 313 33.57 -11.79 8.63
C PRO A 313 34.78 -10.85 8.69
N GLY A 314 35.53 -10.87 9.79
CA GLY A 314 36.74 -10.10 9.98
C GLY A 314 36.50 -8.66 10.48
N PRO A 315 37.52 -8.06 11.13
CA PRO A 315 37.42 -6.74 11.73
C PRO A 315 37.16 -5.62 10.72
N TYR A 316 37.61 -5.74 9.47
CA TYR A 316 37.35 -4.71 8.46
C TYR A 316 35.90 -4.67 8.01
N THR A 317 35.27 -5.83 7.77
CA THR A 317 33.84 -5.91 7.45
C THR A 317 32.99 -5.34 8.59
N LEU A 318 33.29 -5.73 9.83
CA LEU A 318 32.58 -5.24 11.02
C LEU A 318 32.80 -3.74 11.25
N GLY A 319 33.98 -3.22 10.98
CA GLY A 319 34.26 -1.78 11.05
C GLY A 319 33.48 -0.99 10.02
N ILE A 320 33.40 -1.48 8.78
CA ILE A 320 32.59 -0.84 7.72
C ILE A 320 31.12 -0.81 8.13
N PHE A 321 30.59 -1.92 8.63
CA PHE A 321 29.22 -1.98 9.16
C PHE A 321 29.00 -1.02 10.33
N ALA A 322 29.97 -0.88 11.24
CA ALA A 322 29.87 0.07 12.34
C ALA A 322 29.68 1.51 11.86
N ASP A 323 30.41 1.92 10.81
CA ASP A 323 30.33 3.27 10.24
C ASP A 323 29.11 3.47 9.33
N MET A 324 28.56 2.40 8.74
CA MET A 324 27.27 2.45 8.05
C MET A 324 26.10 2.71 9.02
N GLY A 325 26.23 2.31 10.29
CA GLY A 325 25.21 2.50 11.32
C GLY A 325 24.85 1.23 12.11
N TRP A 326 25.49 0.09 11.84
CA TRP A 326 25.27 -1.13 12.65
C TRP A 326 25.83 -1.02 14.07
N ILE A 327 26.65 -0.01 14.38
CA ILE A 327 26.93 0.44 15.75
C ILE A 327 26.43 1.89 15.86
N HIS A 328 25.32 2.08 16.57
CA HIS A 328 24.65 3.38 16.67
C HIS A 328 24.31 3.76 18.11
N THR A 329 24.17 5.06 18.35
CA THR A 329 23.66 5.63 19.59
C THR A 329 22.44 6.49 19.29
N SER A 330 21.29 6.11 19.82
CA SER A 330 20.03 6.85 19.72
C SER A 330 19.77 7.64 20.99
N ILE A 331 19.46 8.92 20.84
CA ILE A 331 18.89 9.76 21.90
C ILE A 331 17.37 9.65 21.81
N ILE A 332 16.70 9.29 22.90
CA ILE A 332 15.25 9.12 22.97
C ILE A 332 14.69 10.23 23.88
N HIS A 333 13.94 11.16 23.30
CA HIS A 333 13.39 12.33 23.98
C HIS A 333 12.05 12.71 23.37
N GLU A 334 11.06 13.00 24.22
CA GLU A 334 9.79 13.59 23.80
C GLU A 334 9.97 15.10 23.62
N PRO A 335 9.69 15.65 22.42
CA PRO A 335 9.83 17.08 22.20
C PRO A 335 9.05 17.92 23.22
N LEU A 336 9.65 19.03 23.65
CA LEU A 336 9.03 19.97 24.56
C LEU A 336 7.83 20.62 23.88
N LYS A 337 6.71 20.66 24.59
CA LYS A 337 5.50 21.39 24.18
C LYS A 337 5.61 22.86 24.52
N ASP A 338 4.75 23.66 23.92
CA ASP A 338 4.56 25.04 24.34
C ASP A 338 4.08 25.06 25.80
N ILE A 339 4.49 26.09 26.54
CA ILE A 339 4.12 26.25 27.95
C ILE A 339 3.75 27.70 28.23
N GLU A 340 2.76 27.90 29.09
CA GLU A 340 2.33 29.25 29.49
C GLU A 340 3.09 29.78 30.72
N ASP A 341 3.74 28.90 31.49
CA ASP A 341 4.55 29.24 32.65
C ASP A 341 5.90 28.51 32.61
N ALA A 342 6.99 29.26 32.75
CA ALA A 342 8.36 28.79 32.60
C ALA A 342 9.12 28.60 33.93
N ASP A 343 8.40 28.49 35.05
CA ASP A 343 9.01 28.34 36.38
C ASP A 343 10.08 27.22 36.40
N GLN A 344 9.71 26.00 35.98
CA GLN A 344 10.63 24.87 35.84
C GLN A 344 10.20 23.91 34.73
N LEU A 345 11.04 23.76 33.70
CA LEU A 345 10.81 22.82 32.60
C LEU A 345 11.80 21.66 32.68
N LEU A 346 11.30 20.44 32.87
CA LEU A 346 12.12 19.23 32.88
C LEU A 346 12.37 18.73 31.45
N VAL A 347 13.63 18.71 31.06
CA VAL A 347 14.11 18.01 29.87
C VAL A 347 14.64 16.66 30.31
N ASN A 348 14.17 15.58 29.69
CA ASN A 348 14.70 14.24 29.92
C ASN A 348 15.03 13.53 28.61
N ALA A 349 16.08 12.72 28.62
CA ALA A 349 16.48 11.91 27.47
C ALA A 349 17.02 10.55 27.94
N ALA A 350 16.57 9.47 27.32
CA ALA A 350 17.20 8.17 27.43
C ALA A 350 18.24 8.01 26.32
N ILE A 351 19.32 7.27 26.58
CA ILE A 351 20.32 6.93 25.57
C ILE A 351 20.31 5.42 25.36
N SER A 352 20.02 4.99 24.14
CA SER A 352 20.17 3.60 23.70
C SER A 352 21.41 3.50 22.82
N THR A 353 22.28 2.53 23.06
CA THR A 353 23.58 2.46 22.39
C THR A 353 24.09 1.03 22.25
N ASP A 354 24.70 0.74 21.10
CA ASP A 354 25.42 -0.52 20.84
C ASP A 354 26.86 -0.52 21.43
N THR A 355 27.32 0.64 21.90
CA THR A 355 28.67 0.88 22.43
C THR A 355 28.62 1.70 23.74
N GLU A 356 29.77 2.04 24.30
CA GLU A 356 29.86 2.93 25.46
C GLU A 356 29.76 4.41 25.05
N ILE A 357 29.11 5.23 25.89
CA ILE A 357 29.03 6.68 25.70
C ILE A 357 29.93 7.44 26.68
N ASP A 358 30.40 8.61 26.27
CA ASP A 358 30.91 9.60 27.22
C ASP A 358 29.72 10.34 27.85
N SER A 359 29.24 9.84 28.99
CA SER A 359 28.10 10.43 29.72
C SER A 359 28.27 11.91 30.05
N SER A 360 29.50 12.45 30.10
CA SER A 360 29.75 13.87 30.36
C SER A 360 29.43 14.78 29.18
N THR A 361 29.22 14.20 27.99
CA THR A 361 28.93 14.92 26.75
C THR A 361 27.44 14.99 26.41
N VAL A 362 26.57 14.37 27.22
CA VAL A 362 25.12 14.48 27.03
C VAL A 362 24.69 15.90 27.34
N ALA A 363 24.23 16.60 26.32
CA ALA A 363 23.93 18.02 26.42
C ALA A 363 22.65 18.42 25.68
N PHE A 364 21.99 19.42 26.24
CA PHE A 364 20.88 20.16 25.65
C PHE A 364 21.41 21.48 25.11
N ILE A 365 21.20 21.73 23.83
CA ILE A 365 21.70 22.93 23.13
C ILE A 365 20.49 23.69 22.60
N TYR A 366 20.36 24.96 22.97
CA TYR A 366 19.24 25.79 22.54
C TYR A 366 19.68 27.17 22.06
N SER A 367 18.79 27.82 21.31
CA SER A 367 18.95 29.16 20.78
C SER A 367 17.60 29.90 20.72
N VAL A 368 17.66 31.22 20.77
CA VAL A 368 16.53 32.14 20.59
C VAL A 368 16.65 32.97 19.30
N ASP A 369 17.74 32.80 18.55
CA ASP A 369 18.07 33.56 17.33
C ASP A 369 18.33 32.66 16.11
N GLY A 370 17.86 31.41 16.16
CA GLY A 370 18.03 30.46 15.05
C GLY A 370 19.45 29.89 14.92
N PHE A 371 20.14 29.75 16.05
CA PHE A 371 21.53 29.30 16.17
C PHE A 371 22.57 30.27 15.56
N GLU A 372 22.27 31.57 15.49
CA GLU A 372 23.35 32.58 15.37
C GLU A 372 24.22 32.58 16.63
N THR A 373 23.57 32.39 17.79
CA THR A 373 24.20 32.05 19.07
C THR A 373 23.52 30.83 19.69
N ALA A 374 24.24 30.09 20.53
CA ALA A 374 23.73 28.89 21.19
C ALA A 374 24.27 28.78 22.61
N ASP A 375 23.39 28.36 23.53
CA ASP A 375 23.76 27.95 24.88
C ASP A 375 23.84 26.42 24.93
N THR A 376 24.81 25.89 25.70
CA THR A 376 25.01 24.45 25.87
C THR A 376 24.92 24.10 27.35
N LEU A 377 23.97 23.24 27.70
CA LEU A 377 23.71 22.81 29.07
C LEU A 377 23.94 21.31 29.20
N ALA A 378 24.82 20.90 30.12
CA ALA A 378 25.05 19.49 30.41
C ALA A 378 23.83 18.88 31.13
N MET A 379 23.48 17.64 30.78
CA MET A 379 22.40 16.90 31.42
C MET A 379 22.98 15.90 32.44
N GLY A 380 22.35 15.81 33.63
CA GLY A 380 22.80 14.91 34.69
C GLY A 380 22.13 13.54 34.60
N TYR A 381 22.87 12.45 34.80
CA TYR A 381 22.29 11.10 34.81
C TYR A 381 21.53 10.81 36.11
N ASN A 382 20.26 10.43 35.99
CA ASN A 382 19.41 9.98 37.09
C ASN A 382 19.30 8.44 37.08
N GLU A 383 19.99 7.78 38.01
CA GLU A 383 20.01 6.32 38.12
C GLU A 383 18.63 5.70 38.39
N GLN A 384 17.70 6.42 39.01
CA GLN A 384 16.38 5.87 39.34
C GLN A 384 15.46 5.81 38.12
N GLN A 385 15.57 6.82 37.25
CA GLN A 385 14.78 6.94 36.03
C GLN A 385 15.49 6.33 34.81
N GLN A 386 16.79 6.02 34.92
CA GLN A 386 17.65 5.58 33.81
C GLN A 386 17.64 6.59 32.64
N LYS A 387 17.64 7.88 32.96
CA LYS A 387 17.56 9.00 32.02
C LYS A 387 18.52 10.11 32.39
N PHE A 388 18.95 10.87 31.39
CA PHE A 388 19.60 12.15 31.58
C PHE A 388 18.54 13.24 31.77
N GLU A 389 18.73 14.10 32.76
CA GLU A 389 17.77 15.11 33.16
C GLU A 389 18.44 16.49 33.26
N LEU A 390 17.67 17.52 32.88
CA LEU A 390 18.01 18.92 33.05
C LEU A 390 16.73 19.68 33.41
N ILE A 391 16.80 20.53 34.42
CA ILE A 391 15.71 21.47 34.73
C ILE A 391 16.12 22.83 34.18
N LEU A 392 15.36 23.32 33.21
CA LEU A 392 15.47 24.70 32.73
C LEU A 392 14.69 25.59 33.69
N SER A 393 15.29 26.73 34.05
CA SER A 393 14.69 27.72 34.95
C SER A 393 15.08 29.11 34.47
N GLU A 394 14.30 30.13 34.85
CA GLU A 394 14.56 31.53 34.50
C GLU A 394 14.56 31.82 32.98
N LEU A 395 13.84 31.01 32.19
CA LEU A 395 13.62 31.30 30.76
C LEU A 395 12.65 32.48 30.59
N ALA A 396 12.91 33.31 29.59
CA ALA A 396 12.04 34.42 29.24
C ALA A 396 10.90 33.96 28.32
N GLU A 397 9.81 34.72 28.25
CA GLU A 397 8.81 34.53 27.20
C GLU A 397 9.46 34.67 25.81
N GLY A 398 9.14 33.76 24.91
CA GLY A 398 9.76 33.72 23.58
C GLY A 398 9.71 32.35 22.93
N SER A 399 10.27 32.28 21.72
CA SER A 399 10.42 31.04 20.96
C SER A 399 11.84 30.51 21.12
N TYR A 400 11.95 29.22 21.36
CA TYR A 400 13.20 28.51 21.56
C TYR A 400 13.31 27.41 20.50
N VAL A 401 14.50 27.28 19.93
CA VAL A 401 14.88 26.13 19.10
C VAL A 401 15.97 25.35 19.80
N TYR A 402 15.92 24.03 19.77
CA TYR A 402 16.87 23.19 20.50
C TYR A 402 17.14 21.84 19.85
N TYR A 403 18.21 21.20 20.30
CA TYR A 403 18.54 19.80 20.00
C TYR A 403 19.35 19.19 21.15
N LEU A 404 19.47 17.88 21.15
CA LEU A 404 20.29 17.12 22.09
C LEU A 404 21.49 16.49 21.38
N THR A 405 22.56 16.27 22.13
CA THR A 405 23.78 15.62 21.62
C THR A 405 24.38 14.65 22.63
N VAL A 406 25.06 13.63 22.15
CA VAL A 406 25.95 12.74 22.92
C VAL A 406 27.13 12.31 22.06
N VAL A 407 28.27 12.05 22.69
CA VAL A 407 29.47 11.51 22.04
C VAL A 407 29.73 10.11 22.58
N ASP A 408 30.04 9.17 21.70
CA ASP A 408 30.45 7.83 22.11
C ASP A 408 31.95 7.77 22.49
N THR A 409 32.39 6.66 23.10
CA THR A 409 33.80 6.50 23.50
C THR A 409 34.78 6.40 22.32
N SER A 410 34.29 6.23 21.10
CA SER A 410 35.09 6.30 19.86
C SER A 410 35.22 7.71 19.29
N GLY A 411 34.52 8.69 19.86
CA GLY A 411 34.54 10.10 19.46
C GLY A 411 33.49 10.47 18.41
N ARG A 412 32.53 9.59 18.10
CA ARG A 412 31.43 9.88 17.17
C ARG A 412 30.34 10.66 17.89
N SER A 413 29.81 11.70 17.25
CA SER A 413 28.74 12.54 17.80
C SER A 413 27.38 12.17 17.21
N PHE A 414 26.38 12.08 18.07
CA PHE A 414 25.00 11.75 17.73
C PHE A 414 24.09 12.87 18.20
N TYR A 415 23.09 13.20 17.39
CA TYR A 415 22.22 14.35 17.59
C TYR A 415 20.75 13.95 17.51
N LEU A 416 19.90 14.64 18.27
CA LEU A 416 18.45 14.54 18.15
C LEU A 416 17.81 15.94 18.09
N PRO A 417 17.05 16.28 17.04
CA PRO A 417 16.81 15.44 15.85
C PRO A 417 18.11 15.22 15.07
N THR A 418 18.16 14.14 14.28
CA THR A 418 19.30 13.84 13.42
C THR A 418 19.59 15.07 12.53
N ARG A 419 20.88 15.42 12.37
CA ARG A 419 21.38 16.57 11.57
C ARG A 419 21.18 17.96 12.20
N ALA A 420 21.03 18.03 13.51
CA ALA A 420 21.15 19.30 14.21
C ALA A 420 22.50 20.02 13.91
N PRO A 421 22.53 21.36 13.84
CA PRO A 421 21.43 22.29 14.10
C PRO A 421 20.51 22.56 12.90
N ARG A 422 20.71 21.92 11.73
CA ARG A 422 19.85 22.15 10.55
C ARG A 422 18.41 21.72 10.80
N LYS A 423 18.23 20.60 11.49
CA LYS A 423 16.97 20.20 12.11
C LYS A 423 17.03 20.50 13.60
N SER A 424 15.94 21.03 14.15
CA SER A 424 15.82 21.30 15.58
C SER A 424 14.36 21.15 16.00
N PHE A 425 14.16 20.87 17.28
CA PHE A 425 12.87 21.01 17.92
C PHE A 425 12.63 22.48 18.23
N ASN A 426 11.36 22.84 18.44
CA ASN A 426 10.97 24.16 18.87
C ASN A 426 9.90 24.08 19.94
N PHE A 427 9.90 25.06 20.83
CA PHE A 427 8.82 25.29 21.79
C PHE A 427 8.73 26.78 22.09
N LYS A 428 7.57 27.21 22.58
CA LYS A 428 7.28 28.59 22.94
C LYS A 428 6.89 28.70 24.41
N ILE A 429 7.32 29.79 25.01
CA ILE A 429 6.92 30.21 26.35
C ILE A 429 6.03 31.45 26.21
N GLY A 430 4.78 31.35 26.64
CA GLY A 430 3.83 32.46 26.68
C GLY A 430 2.38 31.99 26.54
N VAL A 431 1.44 32.95 26.56
CA VAL A 431 0.00 32.67 26.45
C VAL A 431 -0.33 31.89 25.18
N ASP A 432 -1.16 30.86 25.34
CA ASP A 432 -1.67 30.07 24.24
C ASP A 432 -3.02 30.59 23.71
N SER A 433 -3.15 30.57 22.39
CA SER A 433 -4.34 31.00 21.66
C SER A 433 -4.64 30.11 20.46
N GLU A 434 -3.89 29.02 20.31
CA GLU A 434 -4.06 28.07 19.23
C GLU A 434 -5.20 27.12 19.61
N LEU A 435 -6.01 26.72 18.63
CA LEU A 435 -7.10 25.78 18.87
C LEU A 435 -6.59 24.36 18.62
N PRO A 436 -7.04 23.34 19.37
CA PRO A 436 -6.73 21.95 19.06
C PRO A 436 -7.04 21.60 17.61
N LEU A 437 -6.12 20.92 16.94
CA LEU A 437 -6.38 20.31 15.65
C LEU A 437 -7.07 18.96 15.88
N VAL A 438 -8.25 18.77 15.27
CA VAL A 438 -9.10 17.61 15.54
C VAL A 438 -9.55 16.95 14.25
N SER A 439 -9.48 15.63 14.20
CA SER A 439 -10.02 14.80 13.13
C SER A 439 -10.89 13.67 13.71
N HIS A 440 -11.98 13.34 13.02
CA HIS A 440 -12.92 12.30 13.42
C HIS A 440 -13.67 11.75 12.20
N ARG A 441 -13.78 10.42 12.11
CA ARG A 441 -14.64 9.75 11.11
C ARG A 441 -16.06 9.59 11.64
N GLN A 442 -17.03 10.14 10.91
CA GLN A 442 -18.43 10.08 11.29
C GLN A 442 -18.94 8.62 11.38
N ILE A 443 -19.80 8.35 12.36
CA ILE A 443 -20.58 7.11 12.46
C ILE A 443 -21.66 7.15 11.36
N PRO A 444 -21.66 6.23 10.37
CA PRO A 444 -22.59 6.29 9.25
C PRO A 444 -24.02 5.86 9.62
N LEU A 445 -24.15 4.74 10.33
CA LEU A 445 -25.42 4.18 10.82
C LEU A 445 -25.18 3.20 11.97
N MET A 446 -26.26 2.82 12.66
CA MET A 446 -26.30 1.70 13.61
C MET A 446 -27.51 0.81 13.32
N PHE A 447 -27.44 -0.46 13.73
CA PHE A 447 -28.54 -1.41 13.55
C PHE A 447 -29.18 -1.77 14.90
N GLU A 448 -30.48 -2.05 14.96
CA GLU A 448 -31.19 -2.37 16.21
C GLU A 448 -30.54 -3.51 17.02
N GLY A 449 -29.94 -4.48 16.33
CA GLY A 449 -29.24 -5.62 16.94
C GLY A 449 -27.82 -5.32 17.41
N ASP A 450 -27.26 -4.17 17.04
CA ASP A 450 -25.89 -3.74 17.35
C ASP A 450 -25.83 -2.22 17.55
N LEU A 451 -26.21 -1.79 18.76
CA LEU A 451 -26.26 -0.39 19.18
C LEU A 451 -24.93 0.06 19.82
N ALA A 452 -23.82 -0.42 19.26
CA ALA A 452 -22.48 -0.03 19.67
C ALA A 452 -21.67 0.48 18.48
N ALA A 453 -20.96 1.60 18.65
CA ALA A 453 -19.99 2.07 17.66
C ALA A 453 -18.72 2.55 18.35
N GLU A 454 -17.58 2.23 17.75
CA GLU A 454 -16.32 2.84 18.15
C GLU A 454 -16.31 4.32 17.75
N VAL A 455 -15.87 5.16 18.68
CA VAL A 455 -15.61 6.58 18.45
C VAL A 455 -14.11 6.77 18.57
N LEU A 456 -13.47 7.05 17.43
CA LEU A 456 -12.05 7.36 17.35
C LEU A 456 -11.89 8.83 16.97
N VAL A 457 -11.07 9.54 17.72
CA VAL A 457 -10.74 10.96 17.51
C VAL A 457 -9.23 11.10 17.56
N GLU A 458 -8.67 11.78 16.57
CA GLU A 458 -7.27 12.25 16.58
C GLU A 458 -7.28 13.72 16.97
N ALA A 459 -6.48 14.08 17.97
CA ALA A 459 -6.46 15.43 18.51
C ALA A 459 -5.06 15.83 18.97
N THR A 460 -4.54 16.92 18.40
CA THR A 460 -3.24 17.51 18.74
C THR A 460 -3.39 18.97 19.13
N ASP A 461 -2.45 19.45 19.93
CA ASP A 461 -2.40 20.83 20.38
C ASP A 461 -0.96 21.17 20.85
N ASN A 462 -0.53 22.42 20.65
CA ASN A 462 0.82 22.90 20.95
C ASN A 462 1.15 22.86 22.45
N VAL A 463 0.18 23.14 23.34
CA VAL A 463 0.34 22.98 24.80
C VAL A 463 -0.19 21.62 25.29
N GLY A 464 -0.86 20.88 24.41
CA GLY A 464 -1.33 19.52 24.62
C GLY A 464 -2.82 19.44 24.93
N VAL A 465 -3.42 18.28 24.69
CA VAL A 465 -4.87 18.08 24.84
C VAL A 465 -5.22 17.63 26.26
N LYS A 466 -6.23 18.26 26.84
CA LYS A 466 -6.71 17.98 28.21
C LYS A 466 -7.88 17.01 28.23
N GLU A 467 -8.87 17.20 27.36
CA GLU A 467 -10.08 16.38 27.33
C GLU A 467 -10.61 16.25 25.90
N VAL A 468 -11.03 15.02 25.55
CA VAL A 468 -11.79 14.73 24.32
C VAL A 468 -13.12 14.10 24.72
N LYS A 469 -14.23 14.64 24.23
CA LYS A 469 -15.56 14.09 24.49
C LYS A 469 -16.49 14.16 23.29
N MET A 470 -17.40 13.21 23.23
CA MET A 470 -18.55 13.21 22.35
C MET A 470 -19.77 13.69 23.13
N ARG A 471 -20.43 14.74 22.65
CA ARG A 471 -21.76 15.15 23.13
C ARG A 471 -22.80 14.67 22.13
N TYR A 472 -23.77 13.87 22.56
CA TYR A 472 -24.78 13.28 21.69
C TYR A 472 -26.20 13.42 22.23
N LEU A 473 -27.17 13.48 21.33
CA LEU A 473 -28.60 13.53 21.57
C LEU A 473 -29.23 12.35 20.86
N VAL A 474 -30.12 11.64 21.54
CA VAL A 474 -30.94 10.59 20.94
C VAL A 474 -32.33 11.20 20.71
N ASN A 475 -32.81 11.22 19.47
CA ASN A 475 -34.07 11.86 19.10
C ASN A 475 -34.16 13.32 19.60
N GLU A 476 -35.17 13.61 20.42
CA GLU A 476 -35.42 14.91 21.06
C GLU A 476 -35.02 14.92 22.55
N ASP A 477 -34.26 13.92 23.00
CA ASP A 477 -33.80 13.83 24.40
C ASP A 477 -32.72 14.86 24.74
N GLU A 478 -32.49 15.02 26.05
CA GLU A 478 -31.40 15.85 26.59
C GLU A 478 -30.01 15.34 26.17
N PRO A 479 -29.04 16.24 25.91
CA PRO A 479 -27.68 15.86 25.54
C PRO A 479 -26.98 15.02 26.63
N LYS A 480 -26.29 13.97 26.19
CA LYS A 480 -25.42 13.11 26.99
C LYS A 480 -23.97 13.31 26.55
N GLU A 481 -23.02 12.96 27.42
CA GLU A 481 -21.59 13.06 27.13
C GLU A 481 -20.91 11.68 27.30
N LEU A 482 -19.97 11.41 26.41
CA LEU A 482 -19.05 10.27 26.45
C LEU A 482 -17.63 10.85 26.41
N VAL A 483 -16.85 10.63 27.47
CA VAL A 483 -15.45 11.08 27.54
C VAL A 483 -14.58 9.99 26.90
N LEU A 484 -13.76 10.36 25.93
CA LEU A 484 -12.86 9.44 25.24
C LEU A 484 -11.53 9.34 26.00
N LYS A 485 -10.89 8.17 25.91
CA LYS A 485 -9.63 7.90 26.61
C LYS A 485 -8.48 7.97 25.61
N SER A 486 -7.39 8.62 26.01
CA SER A 486 -6.15 8.58 25.23
C SER A 486 -5.64 7.14 25.16
N ILE A 487 -5.24 6.71 23.97
CA ILE A 487 -4.60 5.41 23.71
C ILE A 487 -3.13 5.56 23.28
N GLY A 488 -2.56 6.77 23.37
CA GLY A 488 -1.25 7.12 22.82
C GLY A 488 -1.35 7.76 21.43
N ASP A 489 -0.23 8.32 20.95
CA ASP A 489 -0.08 8.88 19.59
C ASP A 489 -1.20 9.84 19.17
N ASP A 490 -1.59 10.74 20.08
CA ASP A 490 -2.64 11.74 19.86
C ASP A 490 -4.04 11.17 19.52
N LEU A 491 -4.24 9.86 19.73
CA LEU A 491 -5.50 9.17 19.50
C LEU A 491 -6.31 9.00 20.80
N TYR A 492 -7.63 9.17 20.66
CA TYR A 492 -8.62 9.06 21.71
C TYR A 492 -9.74 8.13 21.28
N ARG A 493 -10.11 7.20 22.16
CA ARG A 493 -11.06 6.14 21.84
C ARG A 493 -12.02 5.88 22.99
N ASP A 494 -13.29 5.65 22.65
CA ASP A 494 -14.24 4.90 23.49
C ASP A 494 -15.33 4.29 22.60
N THR A 495 -16.25 3.53 23.18
CA THR A 495 -17.39 2.95 22.45
C THR A 495 -18.68 3.63 22.89
N LEU A 496 -19.38 4.26 21.96
CA LEU A 496 -20.76 4.69 22.16
C LEU A 496 -21.64 3.45 22.27
N ARG A 497 -22.35 3.30 23.39
CA ARG A 497 -23.33 2.23 23.61
C ARG A 497 -24.70 2.84 23.86
N LEU A 498 -25.65 2.52 23.01
CA LEU A 498 -27.04 2.94 23.09
C LEU A 498 -27.93 1.75 23.44
N GLU A 499 -29.11 2.00 23.98
CA GLU A 499 -30.04 0.95 24.40
C GLU A 499 -31.47 1.29 23.97
N GLY A 500 -32.21 0.27 23.55
CA GLY A 500 -33.66 0.36 23.32
C GLY A 500 -34.07 1.21 22.12
N LEU A 501 -33.16 1.43 21.17
CA LEU A 501 -33.47 2.17 19.94
C LEU A 501 -33.98 1.23 18.85
N VAL A 502 -34.91 1.74 18.05
CA VAL A 502 -35.60 1.02 16.97
C VAL A 502 -35.47 1.77 15.64
N ASP A 503 -35.88 1.13 14.55
CA ASP A 503 -35.84 1.67 13.20
C ASP A 503 -36.51 3.04 13.14
N GLY A 504 -35.74 4.04 12.69
CA GLY A 504 -36.21 5.43 12.59
C GLY A 504 -35.89 6.31 13.79
N ASP A 505 -35.34 5.76 14.87
CA ASP A 505 -34.65 6.59 15.86
C ASP A 505 -33.41 7.26 15.26
N SER A 506 -33.02 8.39 15.82
CA SER A 506 -31.95 9.23 15.31
C SER A 506 -30.97 9.61 16.40
N VAL A 507 -29.71 9.78 16.03
CA VAL A 507 -28.66 10.27 16.92
C VAL A 507 -27.97 11.46 16.26
N ARG A 508 -27.86 12.56 17.02
CA ARG A 508 -27.10 13.74 16.65
C ARG A 508 -25.93 13.93 17.59
N TYR A 509 -24.75 14.26 17.10
CA TYR A 509 -23.61 14.42 17.99
C TYR A 509 -22.55 15.43 17.52
N GLN A 510 -21.71 15.83 18.47
CA GLN A 510 -20.54 16.69 18.29
C GLN A 510 -19.33 16.05 18.97
N ILE A 511 -18.15 16.28 18.41
CA ILE A 511 -16.88 16.01 19.09
C ILE A 511 -16.35 17.33 19.63
N ILE A 512 -15.95 17.36 20.90
CA ILE A 512 -15.44 18.53 21.60
C ILE A 512 -14.07 18.15 22.16
N VAL A 513 -13.05 18.93 21.78
CA VAL A 513 -11.68 18.78 22.27
C VAL A 513 -11.29 20.07 22.98
N GLU A 514 -10.75 19.93 24.18
CA GLU A 514 -10.24 21.02 25.01
C GLU A 514 -8.72 20.84 25.19
N ASP A 515 -7.96 21.91 24.99
CA ASP A 515 -6.52 21.96 25.24
C ASP A 515 -6.17 22.04 26.74
N SER A 516 -4.87 22.03 27.03
CA SER A 516 -4.31 22.17 28.37
C SER A 516 -3.96 23.61 28.74
N SER A 517 -4.33 24.58 27.91
CA SER A 517 -4.08 25.99 28.20
C SER A 517 -4.93 26.47 29.39
N ILE A 518 -4.50 27.55 30.02
CA ILE A 518 -5.26 28.28 31.04
C ILE A 518 -6.59 28.79 30.46
N SER A 519 -6.59 29.15 29.16
CA SER A 519 -7.78 29.61 28.44
C SER A 519 -8.76 28.49 28.10
N ALA A 520 -8.34 27.22 28.15
CA ALA A 520 -9.13 26.05 27.79
C ALA A 520 -9.73 26.20 26.38
N ASN A 521 -8.86 26.40 25.38
CA ASN A 521 -9.28 26.57 23.99
C ASN A 521 -9.96 25.28 23.51
N GLN A 522 -10.99 25.44 22.68
CA GLN A 522 -11.82 24.32 22.24
C GLN A 522 -12.05 24.28 20.73
N THR A 523 -11.95 23.08 20.17
CA THR A 523 -12.42 22.77 18.83
C THR A 523 -13.64 21.86 18.90
N ILE A 524 -14.68 22.20 18.13
CA ILE A 524 -15.94 21.45 18.07
C ILE A 524 -16.18 21.02 16.62
N LEU A 525 -16.32 19.71 16.38
CA LEU A 525 -16.68 19.14 15.08
C LEU A 525 -18.16 18.72 15.03
N PRO A 526 -18.86 18.93 13.89
CA PRO A 526 -18.39 19.61 12.67
C PRO A 526 -18.38 21.16 12.78
N GLY A 527 -18.81 21.70 13.92
CA GLY A 527 -18.79 23.12 14.23
C GLY A 527 -19.66 23.42 15.45
N VAL A 528 -19.52 24.61 16.04
CA VAL A 528 -20.22 25.01 17.28
C VAL A 528 -21.75 24.81 17.21
N ASN A 529 -22.35 25.02 16.04
CA ASN A 529 -23.80 24.84 15.80
C ASN A 529 -24.13 23.63 14.90
N GLY A 530 -23.13 22.86 14.47
CA GLY A 530 -23.30 21.72 13.58
C GLY A 530 -23.37 20.42 14.36
N TYR A 531 -24.03 19.40 13.79
CA TYR A 531 -24.10 18.05 14.33
C TYR A 531 -23.79 17.05 13.22
N TYR A 532 -23.02 16.02 13.56
CA TYR A 532 -23.09 14.76 12.83
C TYR A 532 -24.44 14.08 13.13
N PHE A 533 -24.91 13.28 12.19
CA PHE A 533 -26.22 12.67 12.26
C PHE A 533 -26.18 11.26 11.69
N PHE A 534 -26.81 10.32 12.38
CA PHE A 534 -27.09 9.00 11.85
C PHE A 534 -28.42 8.46 12.38
N MET A 535 -28.98 7.50 11.65
CA MET A 535 -30.23 6.83 11.99
C MET A 535 -29.95 5.43 12.53
N ILE A 536 -30.92 4.92 13.29
CA ILE A 536 -31.00 3.51 13.64
C ILE A 536 -31.84 2.82 12.58
N ASP A 537 -31.27 1.77 11.98
CA ASP A 537 -31.96 0.90 11.03
C ASP A 537 -32.30 -0.46 11.67
N GLY A 538 -33.44 -1.01 11.26
CA GLY A 538 -33.89 -2.34 11.65
C GLY A 538 -34.43 -3.13 10.47
N TYR A 539 -34.60 -4.45 10.65
CA TYR A 539 -35.29 -5.28 9.66
C TYR A 539 -36.80 -5.24 9.91
N TYR A 540 -37.57 -5.18 8.83
CA TYR A 540 -39.02 -5.34 8.84
C TYR A 540 -39.40 -6.82 8.86
N ASP A 541 -40.71 -7.09 8.98
CA ASP A 541 -41.23 -8.47 8.94
C ASP A 541 -40.88 -9.15 7.60
N PRO A 542 -40.47 -10.43 7.61
CA PRO A 542 -40.15 -11.16 6.37
C PRO A 542 -41.33 -11.26 5.41
N VAL A 543 -41.05 -11.17 4.11
CA VAL A 543 -42.03 -11.22 3.02
C VAL A 543 -41.70 -12.30 2.00
N GLU A 544 -42.73 -12.84 1.35
CA GLU A 544 -42.55 -13.76 0.20
C GLU A 544 -42.48 -13.01 -1.14
N LEU A 545 -42.94 -11.76 -1.21
CA LEU A 545 -42.98 -10.95 -2.42
C LEU A 545 -42.55 -9.53 -2.08
N TYR A 546 -41.67 -8.96 -2.89
CA TYR A 546 -41.27 -7.56 -2.79
C TYR A 546 -41.16 -6.93 -4.18
N VAL A 547 -41.65 -5.71 -4.32
CA VAL A 547 -41.58 -4.90 -5.55
C VAL A 547 -41.31 -3.45 -5.21
N ASN A 548 -40.37 -2.82 -5.92
CA ASN A 548 -40.06 -1.41 -5.76
C ASN A 548 -39.58 -0.83 -7.11
N ASP A 549 -40.26 0.22 -7.56
CA ASP A 549 -39.96 0.96 -8.79
C ASP A 549 -39.17 2.26 -8.51
N PHE A 550 -38.79 2.48 -7.25
CA PHE A 550 -37.99 3.61 -6.75
C PHE A 550 -38.54 5.02 -7.04
N ASN A 551 -39.76 5.13 -7.57
CA ASN A 551 -40.44 6.40 -7.89
C ASN A 551 -41.04 7.09 -6.67
N SER A 552 -41.01 6.44 -5.51
CA SER A 552 -41.50 6.98 -4.25
C SER A 552 -40.48 6.80 -3.14
N THR A 553 -40.42 7.78 -2.25
CA THR A 553 -39.51 7.73 -1.11
C THR A 553 -39.93 6.62 -0.15
N SER A 554 -39.02 5.67 0.09
CA SER A 554 -39.20 4.58 1.04
C SER A 554 -37.95 4.47 1.93
N ARG A 555 -38.10 3.84 3.10
CA ARG A 555 -36.98 3.46 3.97
C ARG A 555 -36.76 1.95 3.89
N ASP A 556 -37.03 1.37 2.72
CA ASP A 556 -36.94 -0.06 2.50
C ASP A 556 -35.50 -0.52 2.34
N PHE A 557 -34.56 0.40 2.08
CA PHE A 557 -33.14 0.14 1.99
C PHE A 557 -32.37 0.81 3.12
N SER A 558 -31.38 0.08 3.65
CA SER A 558 -30.35 0.58 4.56
C SER A 558 -29.06 0.75 3.76
N SER A 559 -28.58 1.99 3.65
CA SER A 559 -27.32 2.33 3.00
C SER A 559 -26.79 3.66 3.51
N ALA A 560 -25.46 3.76 3.67
CA ALA A 560 -24.77 5.03 3.83
C ALA A 560 -24.14 5.53 2.52
N ASP A 561 -24.19 4.71 1.46
CA ASP A 561 -23.40 4.88 0.23
C ASP A 561 -24.30 5.10 -0.98
N PHE A 562 -25.30 4.24 -1.16
CA PHE A 562 -26.31 4.33 -2.20
C PHE A 562 -27.39 5.31 -1.81
N TYR A 563 -28.05 5.90 -2.81
CA TYR A 563 -29.21 6.75 -2.63
C TYR A 563 -30.34 6.37 -3.58
N ILE A 564 -31.57 6.67 -3.19
CA ILE A 564 -32.75 6.55 -4.04
C ILE A 564 -33.12 7.95 -4.52
N GLY A 565 -33.13 8.16 -5.83
CA GLY A 565 -33.34 9.48 -6.42
C GLY A 565 -33.40 9.47 -7.95
N GLU A 566 -33.58 10.65 -8.53
CA GLU A 566 -33.56 10.88 -9.98
C GLU A 566 -32.17 11.38 -10.41
N GLU A 567 -31.68 10.92 -11.55
CA GLU A 567 -30.45 11.38 -12.21
C GLU A 567 -30.74 12.03 -13.57
N GLU A 568 -29.90 12.98 -14.02
CA GLU A 568 -30.21 13.88 -15.15
C GLU A 568 -30.59 13.15 -16.46
N LEU A 569 -30.06 11.95 -16.70
CA LEU A 569 -30.27 11.16 -17.93
C LEU A 569 -31.19 9.95 -17.73
N PHE A 570 -32.01 9.97 -16.67
CA PHE A 570 -33.01 8.97 -16.34
C PHE A 570 -34.39 9.63 -16.17
N GLU A 571 -35.44 9.02 -16.73
CA GLU A 571 -36.80 9.60 -16.69
C GLU A 571 -37.43 9.58 -15.30
N ASN A 572 -36.97 8.73 -14.39
CA ASN A 572 -37.61 8.47 -13.11
C ASN A 572 -36.62 8.06 -12.01
N GLY A 573 -37.12 7.77 -10.79
CA GLY A 573 -36.28 7.47 -9.64
C GLY A 573 -35.74 6.04 -9.68
N ALA A 574 -34.49 5.84 -9.26
CA ALA A 574 -33.85 4.53 -9.17
C ALA A 574 -32.94 4.44 -7.93
N LEU A 575 -32.39 3.25 -7.65
CA LEU A 575 -31.36 3.04 -6.63
C LEU A 575 -29.98 3.21 -7.27
N HIS A 576 -29.24 4.22 -6.82
CA HIS A 576 -27.97 4.64 -7.38
C HIS A 576 -26.82 4.41 -6.42
N SER A 577 -25.69 3.91 -6.93
CA SER A 577 -24.39 4.07 -6.26
C SER A 577 -23.96 5.55 -6.33
N PRO A 578 -22.89 5.96 -5.64
CA PRO A 578 -22.28 7.25 -5.90
C PRO A 578 -21.86 7.38 -7.38
N HIS A 579 -22.02 8.58 -7.96
CA HIS A 579 -21.73 8.89 -9.36
C HIS A 579 -20.83 10.15 -9.49
N PRO A 580 -19.54 10.02 -9.86
CA PRO A 580 -18.78 8.76 -9.93
C PRO A 580 -18.59 8.15 -8.54
N TYR A 581 -18.30 6.85 -8.48
CA TYR A 581 -17.88 6.24 -7.21
C TYR A 581 -16.43 6.61 -6.88
N PRO A 582 -16.09 6.85 -5.61
CA PRO A 582 -14.72 7.20 -5.25
C PRO A 582 -13.80 5.99 -5.35
N SER A 583 -12.52 6.25 -5.64
CA SER A 583 -11.39 5.33 -5.49
C SER A 583 -10.38 5.96 -4.53
N ILE A 584 -9.60 5.14 -3.81
CA ILE A 584 -8.75 5.61 -2.70
C ILE A 584 -7.38 6.12 -3.18
N GLU A 585 -6.96 5.76 -4.41
CA GLU A 585 -5.64 6.06 -4.97
C GLU A 585 -4.47 5.58 -4.07
N ARG A 586 -4.69 4.51 -3.29
CA ARG A 586 -3.67 3.87 -2.43
C ARG A 586 -3.71 2.36 -2.53
N ASP A 587 -2.54 1.78 -2.73
CA ASP A 587 -2.33 0.34 -2.91
C ASP A 587 -2.98 -0.48 -1.80
N GLU A 588 -3.51 -1.65 -2.16
CA GLU A 588 -4.08 -2.64 -1.24
C GLU A 588 -5.30 -2.17 -0.42
N GLU A 589 -5.80 -0.95 -0.65
CA GLU A 589 -7.07 -0.48 -0.10
C GLU A 589 -8.22 -0.68 -1.09
N THR A 590 -9.37 -1.16 -0.60
CA THR A 590 -10.56 -1.40 -1.42
C THR A 590 -11.78 -0.71 -0.80
N LEU A 591 -12.76 -0.40 -1.63
CA LEU A 591 -14.02 0.20 -1.18
C LEU A 591 -15.20 -0.71 -1.46
N ASP A 592 -16.13 -0.70 -0.50
CA ASP A 592 -17.38 -1.43 -0.55
C ASP A 592 -18.54 -0.48 -0.32
N PHE A 593 -19.35 -0.31 -1.36
CA PHE A 593 -20.60 0.43 -1.27
C PHE A 593 -21.74 -0.56 -1.21
N THR A 594 -22.64 -0.44 -0.23
CA THR A 594 -23.72 -1.43 -0.06
C THR A 594 -25.09 -0.83 0.14
N ALA A 595 -26.12 -1.44 -0.47
CA ALA A 595 -27.52 -1.16 -0.19
C ALA A 595 -28.23 -2.45 0.23
N LYS A 596 -28.72 -2.50 1.47
CA LYS A 596 -29.37 -3.69 2.06
C LYS A 596 -30.89 -3.52 2.06
N LEU A 597 -31.61 -4.50 1.54
CA LEU A 597 -33.07 -4.52 1.65
C LEU A 597 -33.48 -4.86 3.08
N LYS A 598 -34.26 -3.99 3.71
CA LYS A 598 -34.73 -4.12 5.10
C LYS A 598 -35.88 -5.12 5.27
N TYR A 599 -36.50 -5.58 4.18
CA TYR A 599 -37.43 -6.71 4.19
C TYR A 599 -36.68 -8.03 3.92
N PRO A 600 -36.54 -8.93 4.91
CA PRO A 600 -36.06 -10.27 4.65
C PRO A 600 -37.00 -11.01 3.70
N ILE A 601 -36.44 -11.78 2.77
CA ILE A 601 -37.18 -12.54 1.77
C ILE A 601 -37.24 -14.01 2.17
N ILE A 602 -38.45 -14.56 2.20
CA ILE A 602 -38.69 -16.00 2.33
C ILE A 602 -38.63 -16.62 0.93
N ILE A 603 -37.66 -17.50 0.70
CA ILE A 603 -37.41 -18.07 -0.64
C ILE A 603 -38.49 -19.10 -1.00
N ASN A 604 -39.11 -18.93 -2.16
CA ASN A 604 -40.04 -19.87 -2.77
C ASN A 604 -39.30 -20.84 -3.71
N GLU A 605 -39.88 -22.02 -3.96
CA GLU A 605 -39.28 -23.08 -4.81
C GLU A 605 -38.91 -22.61 -6.23
N LEU A 606 -39.68 -21.67 -6.77
CA LEU A 606 -39.45 -21.06 -8.08
C LEU A 606 -39.14 -19.55 -7.97
N GLY A 607 -38.67 -19.11 -6.80
CA GLY A 607 -38.40 -17.72 -6.51
C GLY A 607 -37.33 -17.11 -7.42
N THR A 608 -37.70 -16.08 -8.16
CA THR A 608 -36.78 -15.27 -8.98
C THR A 608 -36.63 -13.88 -8.41
N ILE A 609 -35.51 -13.25 -8.74
CA ILE A 609 -35.30 -11.81 -8.62
C ILE A 609 -35.10 -11.25 -10.03
N SER A 610 -35.68 -10.09 -10.30
CA SER A 610 -35.48 -9.36 -11.55
C SER A 610 -35.42 -7.85 -11.31
N PHE A 611 -34.61 -7.16 -12.10
CA PHE A 611 -34.47 -5.71 -12.08
C PHE A 611 -33.83 -5.23 -13.39
N ARG A 612 -33.95 -3.93 -13.68
CA ARG A 612 -33.22 -3.24 -14.74
C ARG A 612 -31.97 -2.61 -14.16
N GLU A 613 -30.88 -2.59 -14.93
CA GLU A 613 -29.63 -1.95 -14.47
C GLU A 613 -28.81 -1.29 -15.57
N VAL A 614 -27.92 -0.38 -15.17
CA VAL A 614 -26.79 0.10 -15.97
C VAL A 614 -25.53 0.00 -15.11
N VAL A 615 -24.49 -0.65 -15.62
CA VAL A 615 -23.20 -0.82 -14.93
C VAL A 615 -22.10 -0.15 -15.74
N LEU A 616 -21.41 0.82 -15.15
CA LEU A 616 -20.25 1.51 -15.72
C LEU A 616 -19.13 1.58 -14.67
N VAL A 617 -18.55 0.42 -14.37
CA VAL A 617 -17.42 0.24 -13.44
C VAL A 617 -16.18 -0.27 -14.19
N GLU A 618 -15.00 -0.17 -13.58
CA GLU A 618 -13.76 -0.57 -14.25
C GLU A 618 -13.81 -2.03 -14.75
N PRO A 619 -13.56 -2.27 -16.04
CA PRO A 619 -13.53 -3.63 -16.57
C PRO A 619 -12.20 -4.30 -16.23
N GLY A 620 -12.24 -5.52 -15.69
CA GLY A 620 -11.03 -6.32 -15.50
C GLY A 620 -10.32 -6.71 -16.81
N GLU A 621 -9.12 -7.29 -16.68
CA GLU A 621 -8.31 -7.72 -17.83
C GLU A 621 -9.04 -8.69 -18.77
N THR A 622 -8.66 -8.69 -20.05
CA THR A 622 -9.32 -9.56 -21.05
C THR A 622 -9.24 -11.04 -20.64
N ARG A 623 -10.42 -11.68 -20.45
CA ARG A 623 -10.63 -13.06 -19.97
C ARG A 623 -10.52 -13.30 -18.46
N SER A 624 -10.29 -12.27 -17.64
CA SER A 624 -10.44 -12.44 -16.18
C SER A 624 -11.89 -12.76 -15.84
N VAL A 625 -12.08 -13.57 -14.82
CA VAL A 625 -13.40 -13.94 -14.27
C VAL A 625 -13.51 -13.50 -12.81
N PHE A 626 -14.73 -13.47 -12.30
CA PHE A 626 -14.98 -13.10 -10.91
C PHE A 626 -14.13 -13.94 -9.94
N GLY A 627 -13.38 -13.26 -9.07
CA GLY A 627 -12.45 -13.87 -8.12
C GLY A 627 -10.98 -13.90 -8.55
N ASP A 628 -10.67 -13.56 -9.81
CA ASP A 628 -9.28 -13.35 -10.25
C ASP A 628 -8.72 -12.01 -9.73
N GLU A 629 -7.40 -11.94 -9.47
CA GLU A 629 -6.72 -10.70 -9.05
C GLU A 629 -6.86 -9.55 -10.06
N ASN A 630 -7.00 -9.89 -11.35
CA ASN A 630 -7.16 -8.94 -12.45
C ASN A 630 -8.65 -8.66 -12.78
N PHE A 631 -9.54 -8.90 -11.82
CA PHE A 631 -10.97 -8.58 -11.87
C PHE A 631 -11.23 -7.44 -10.87
N TRP A 632 -10.93 -6.22 -11.32
CA TRP A 632 -10.75 -5.03 -10.47
C TRP A 632 -12.05 -4.56 -9.82
N ASP A 633 -12.91 -3.86 -10.55
CA ASP A 633 -14.19 -3.37 -10.03
C ASP A 633 -15.35 -4.27 -10.44
N TYR A 634 -16.34 -4.42 -9.57
CA TYR A 634 -17.52 -5.21 -9.90
C TYR A 634 -18.74 -4.87 -9.06
N VAL A 635 -19.90 -5.23 -9.59
CA VAL A 635 -21.18 -5.21 -8.89
C VAL A 635 -21.64 -6.63 -8.61
N ILE A 636 -22.34 -6.83 -7.50
CA ILE A 636 -22.81 -8.16 -7.09
C ILE A 636 -24.09 -8.06 -6.25
N VAL A 637 -24.93 -9.09 -6.36
CA VAL A 637 -26.09 -9.29 -5.48
C VAL A 637 -25.80 -10.45 -4.55
N GLU A 638 -25.89 -10.19 -3.26
CA GLU A 638 -25.55 -11.14 -2.21
C GLU A 638 -26.70 -11.27 -1.21
N ALA A 639 -26.69 -12.37 -0.47
CA ALA A 639 -27.68 -12.65 0.56
C ALA A 639 -27.03 -13.15 1.84
N SER A 640 -27.72 -12.96 2.96
CA SER A 640 -27.31 -13.48 4.26
C SER A 640 -28.52 -13.99 5.05
N LYS A 641 -28.36 -15.08 5.81
CA LYS A 641 -29.46 -15.63 6.64
C LYS A 641 -29.78 -14.80 7.88
N ASN A 642 -28.84 -13.98 8.34
CA ASN A 642 -28.98 -13.18 9.56
C ASN A 642 -28.77 -11.67 9.34
N GLY A 643 -28.33 -11.25 8.15
CA GLY A 643 -28.12 -9.83 7.81
C GLY A 643 -26.92 -9.16 8.51
N THR A 644 -26.24 -9.88 9.41
CA THR A 644 -25.06 -9.44 10.17
C THR A 644 -24.09 -10.61 10.29
N GLY A 645 -23.33 -10.88 9.23
CA GLY A 645 -22.45 -12.05 9.15
C GLY A 645 -21.97 -12.33 7.74
N GLU A 646 -21.82 -13.61 7.42
CA GLU A 646 -21.43 -14.08 6.09
C GLU A 646 -22.47 -13.67 5.04
N TRP A 647 -21.99 -13.06 3.96
CA TRP A 647 -22.76 -12.70 2.77
C TRP A 647 -22.28 -13.59 1.63
N LEU A 648 -23.22 -14.29 0.99
CA LEU A 648 -22.92 -15.23 -0.08
C LEU A 648 -23.53 -14.72 -1.39
N PRO A 649 -22.84 -14.89 -2.52
CA PRO A 649 -23.32 -14.46 -3.82
C PRO A 649 -24.61 -15.20 -4.22
N LEU A 650 -25.57 -14.46 -4.76
CA LEU A 650 -26.69 -15.06 -5.50
C LEU A 650 -26.35 -15.26 -6.98
N LEU A 651 -25.40 -14.48 -7.48
CA LEU A 651 -24.71 -14.63 -8.74
C LEU A 651 -23.26 -14.15 -8.58
N ASP A 652 -22.38 -14.60 -9.48
CA ASP A 652 -21.02 -14.10 -9.57
C ASP A 652 -21.01 -12.59 -9.83
N GLY A 653 -20.00 -11.90 -9.31
CA GLY A 653 -19.79 -10.47 -9.59
C GLY A 653 -19.53 -10.23 -11.08
N TYR A 654 -19.96 -9.08 -11.58
CA TYR A 654 -19.83 -8.69 -12.98
C TYR A 654 -19.50 -7.21 -13.11
N ASP A 655 -18.93 -6.84 -14.24
CA ASP A 655 -18.49 -5.47 -14.54
C ASP A 655 -19.02 -5.00 -15.90
N SER A 656 -18.51 -3.86 -16.38
CA SER A 656 -18.90 -3.27 -17.66
C SER A 656 -18.78 -4.22 -18.87
N ARG A 657 -17.97 -5.30 -18.78
CA ARG A 657 -17.79 -6.28 -19.87
C ARG A 657 -19.01 -7.16 -20.13
N GLU A 658 -19.94 -7.25 -19.18
CA GLU A 658 -21.15 -8.07 -19.31
C GLU A 658 -22.08 -7.57 -20.45
N ASN A 659 -21.98 -6.29 -20.82
CA ASN A 659 -22.71 -5.71 -21.93
C ASN A 659 -21.81 -4.86 -22.83
N THR A 660 -21.93 -5.03 -24.15
CA THR A 660 -21.11 -4.29 -25.12
C THR A 660 -21.36 -2.78 -25.10
N THR A 661 -22.57 -2.34 -24.79
CA THR A 661 -22.92 -0.91 -24.64
C THR A 661 -22.23 -0.32 -23.42
N TRP A 662 -22.25 -1.03 -22.29
CA TRP A 662 -21.58 -0.60 -21.07
C TRP A 662 -20.06 -0.52 -21.26
N LEU A 663 -19.43 -1.59 -21.77
CA LEU A 663 -18.00 -1.62 -22.03
C LEU A 663 -17.54 -0.53 -23.01
N SER A 664 -18.29 -0.32 -24.10
CA SER A 664 -17.93 0.72 -25.07
C SER A 664 -18.15 2.13 -24.53
N THR A 665 -19.17 2.32 -23.68
CA THR A 665 -19.43 3.61 -23.01
C THR A 665 -18.34 3.93 -21.99
N TYR A 666 -18.00 3.00 -21.10
CA TYR A 666 -16.92 3.17 -20.12
C TYR A 666 -15.62 3.60 -20.81
N ASN A 667 -15.25 2.90 -21.89
CA ASN A 667 -14.01 3.17 -22.64
C ASN A 667 -14.08 4.39 -23.57
N SER A 668 -15.23 5.07 -23.69
CA SER A 668 -15.40 6.17 -24.65
C SER A 668 -14.74 7.47 -24.22
N LEU A 669 -14.63 7.70 -22.90
CA LEU A 669 -14.10 8.92 -22.30
C LEU A 669 -13.26 8.56 -21.07
N ILE A 670 -11.96 8.38 -21.27
CA ILE A 670 -10.98 8.09 -20.21
C ILE A 670 -10.11 9.32 -19.97
N GLU A 671 -10.07 9.79 -18.71
CA GLU A 671 -9.19 10.86 -18.25
C GLU A 671 -8.31 10.33 -17.11
N GLY A 672 -7.00 10.22 -17.36
CA GLY A 672 -6.11 9.47 -16.46
C GLY A 672 -6.44 7.97 -16.51
N ASN A 673 -6.77 7.39 -15.36
CA ASN A 673 -7.26 6.01 -15.24
C ASN A 673 -8.79 5.92 -15.11
N ASN A 674 -9.49 7.05 -15.00
CA ASN A 674 -10.91 7.09 -14.67
C ASN A 674 -11.78 7.29 -15.91
N SER A 675 -12.96 6.67 -15.93
CA SER A 675 -13.99 6.94 -16.93
C SER A 675 -14.85 8.13 -16.51
N THR A 676 -14.96 9.13 -17.38
CA THR A 676 -15.85 10.29 -17.21
C THR A 676 -17.16 10.15 -18.00
N ALA A 677 -17.39 9.00 -18.63
CA ALA A 677 -18.62 8.71 -19.33
C ALA A 677 -19.79 8.56 -18.34
N THR A 678 -20.97 9.07 -18.69
CA THR A 678 -22.17 9.02 -17.84
C THR A 678 -23.13 7.91 -18.25
N GLY A 679 -23.82 7.34 -17.26
CA GLY A 679 -24.95 6.44 -17.50
C GLY A 679 -26.16 7.19 -18.06
N GLN A 680 -27.01 6.49 -18.82
CA GLN A 680 -28.29 7.01 -19.31
C GLN A 680 -29.29 5.88 -19.49
N GLU A 681 -30.58 6.21 -19.43
CA GLU A 681 -31.68 5.25 -19.44
C GLU A 681 -31.68 4.28 -20.62
N SER A 682 -31.28 4.73 -21.82
CA SER A 682 -31.22 3.86 -23.01
C SER A 682 -30.23 2.68 -22.89
N TYR A 683 -29.41 2.66 -21.83
CA TYR A 683 -28.44 1.60 -21.55
C TYR A 683 -28.97 0.52 -20.62
N TYR A 684 -30.22 0.63 -20.15
CA TYR A 684 -30.81 -0.38 -19.27
C TYR A 684 -30.79 -1.78 -19.88
N VAL A 685 -30.46 -2.75 -19.04
CA VAL A 685 -30.55 -4.18 -19.34
C VAL A 685 -31.35 -4.86 -18.25
N ASP A 686 -32.27 -5.75 -18.65
CA ASP A 686 -32.99 -6.60 -17.72
C ASP A 686 -32.10 -7.74 -17.19
N ARG A 687 -32.06 -7.90 -15.88
CA ARG A 687 -31.47 -9.05 -15.20
C ARG A 687 -32.57 -9.88 -14.54
N MET A 688 -32.48 -11.20 -14.67
CA MET A 688 -33.33 -12.16 -13.97
C MET A 688 -32.58 -13.45 -13.67
N PHE A 689 -32.68 -13.94 -12.44
CA PHE A 689 -32.12 -15.23 -12.01
C PHE A 689 -32.90 -15.80 -10.81
N LYS A 690 -32.74 -17.10 -10.51
CA LYS A 690 -33.38 -17.68 -9.31
C LYS A 690 -32.54 -17.42 -8.08
N LEU A 691 -33.20 -17.19 -6.96
CA LEU A 691 -32.56 -17.01 -5.65
C LEU A 691 -31.78 -18.26 -5.19
N THR A 692 -32.03 -19.42 -5.81
CA THR A 692 -31.40 -20.71 -5.47
C THR A 692 -30.31 -21.13 -6.47
N ASP A 693 -30.05 -20.37 -7.54
CA ASP A 693 -29.17 -20.82 -8.63
C ASP A 693 -27.70 -20.98 -8.19
N SER A 694 -27.23 -20.15 -7.24
CA SER A 694 -25.87 -20.28 -6.69
C SER A 694 -25.67 -21.51 -5.80
N GLY A 695 -26.75 -22.15 -5.35
CA GLY A 695 -26.70 -23.31 -4.45
C GLY A 695 -26.41 -22.99 -2.98
N HIS A 696 -26.20 -21.72 -2.63
CA HIS A 696 -25.97 -21.28 -1.25
C HIS A 696 -27.25 -21.23 -0.41
N PHE A 697 -28.41 -21.10 -1.06
CA PHE A 697 -29.71 -20.96 -0.42
C PHE A 697 -30.74 -21.90 -1.03
N GLN A 698 -31.78 -22.23 -0.26
CA GLN A 698 -32.85 -23.12 -0.68
C GLN A 698 -34.23 -22.56 -0.34
N ALA A 699 -35.27 -23.09 -0.98
CA ALA A 699 -36.65 -22.75 -0.66
C ALA A 699 -36.96 -22.94 0.84
N GLY A 700 -37.66 -21.98 1.42
CA GLY A 700 -37.96 -21.88 2.85
C GLY A 700 -36.92 -21.15 3.68
N ASP A 701 -35.71 -20.88 3.15
CA ASP A 701 -34.77 -19.99 3.83
C ASP A 701 -35.34 -18.56 3.89
N THR A 702 -35.08 -17.87 5.01
CA THR A 702 -35.31 -16.42 5.13
C THR A 702 -33.95 -15.72 4.97
N ILE A 703 -33.84 -14.82 4.01
CA ILE A 703 -32.59 -14.15 3.65
C ILE A 703 -32.75 -12.63 3.61
N VAL A 704 -31.71 -11.90 3.98
CA VAL A 704 -31.57 -10.47 3.74
C VAL A 704 -30.76 -10.29 2.47
N LEU A 705 -31.22 -9.44 1.55
CA LEU A 705 -30.54 -9.14 0.29
C LEU A 705 -29.71 -7.87 0.41
N ARG A 706 -28.55 -7.83 -0.28
CA ARG A 706 -27.79 -6.61 -0.52
C ARG A 706 -27.31 -6.51 -1.95
N PHE A 707 -27.22 -5.28 -2.43
CA PHE A 707 -26.48 -4.89 -3.62
C PHE A 707 -25.14 -4.32 -3.16
N ARG A 708 -24.03 -4.76 -3.77
CA ARG A 708 -22.68 -4.29 -3.45
C ARG A 708 -21.95 -3.87 -4.72
N LEU A 709 -21.31 -2.71 -4.68
CA LEU A 709 -20.29 -2.28 -5.63
C LEU A 709 -18.94 -2.35 -4.91
N PHE A 710 -18.02 -3.12 -5.45
CA PHE A 710 -16.64 -3.21 -5.00
C PHE A 710 -15.74 -2.38 -5.94
N SER A 711 -14.82 -1.62 -5.36
CA SER A 711 -13.87 -0.78 -6.09
C SER A 711 -12.44 -0.99 -5.61
N ASP A 712 -11.54 -1.12 -6.58
CA ASP A 712 -10.09 -1.15 -6.42
C ASP A 712 -9.50 0.26 -6.19
N PRO A 713 -8.18 0.38 -5.92
CA PRO A 713 -7.58 1.67 -5.63
C PRO A 713 -7.56 2.73 -6.73
N TYR A 714 -7.45 2.37 -8.01
CA TYR A 714 -6.82 3.28 -8.99
C TYR A 714 -7.72 3.74 -10.13
N ALA A 715 -8.86 3.11 -10.35
CA ALA A 715 -9.81 3.53 -11.36
C ALA A 715 -11.21 3.65 -10.78
N ASN A 716 -11.99 4.55 -11.38
CA ASN A 716 -13.42 4.62 -11.15
C ASN A 716 -14.17 5.01 -12.42
N GLY A 717 -15.48 4.86 -12.36
CA GLY A 717 -16.40 5.26 -13.41
C GLY A 717 -17.68 5.82 -12.84
N TRP A 718 -18.71 5.90 -13.69
CA TRP A 718 -20.00 6.40 -13.28
C TRP A 718 -20.60 5.55 -12.16
N GLY A 719 -20.54 4.21 -12.23
CA GLY A 719 -21.03 3.31 -11.17
C GLY A 719 -22.22 2.46 -11.60
N TRP A 720 -23.18 2.26 -10.70
CA TRP A 720 -24.29 1.32 -10.85
C TRP A 720 -25.64 1.94 -10.51
N VAL A 721 -26.64 1.66 -11.33
CA VAL A 721 -28.04 1.99 -11.07
C VAL A 721 -28.91 0.74 -11.23
N ILE A 722 -29.89 0.60 -10.34
CA ILE A 722 -30.87 -0.48 -10.31
C ILE A 722 -32.28 0.12 -10.27
N ASP A 723 -33.16 -0.38 -11.14
CA ASP A 723 -34.56 0.03 -11.22
C ASP A 723 -35.50 -1.17 -11.38
N ASP A 724 -36.80 -0.99 -11.11
CA ASP A 724 -37.86 -2.01 -11.21
C ASP A 724 -37.52 -3.34 -10.51
N LEU A 725 -37.10 -3.27 -9.25
CA LEU A 725 -36.78 -4.45 -8.47
C LEU A 725 -38.03 -5.25 -8.15
N LYS A 726 -38.04 -6.53 -8.58
CA LYS A 726 -39.10 -7.50 -8.31
C LYS A 726 -38.49 -8.78 -7.75
N ILE A 727 -39.02 -9.25 -6.64
CA ILE A 727 -38.59 -10.47 -5.96
C ILE A 727 -39.81 -11.36 -5.77
N GLN A 728 -39.77 -12.51 -6.44
CA GLN A 728 -40.80 -13.56 -6.46
C GLN A 728 -42.20 -13.05 -6.83
N ASP A 729 -42.27 -11.97 -7.61
CA ASP A 729 -43.52 -11.47 -8.19
C ASP A 729 -44.03 -12.48 -9.23
N PRO A 730 -45.19 -13.12 -9.03
CA PRO A 730 -45.72 -14.08 -9.98
C PRO A 730 -46.14 -13.32 -11.24
N SER A 731 -45.35 -13.44 -12.31
CA SER A 731 -45.63 -12.86 -13.61
C SER A 731 -47.04 -13.26 -14.08
N THR A 732 -48.01 -12.34 -13.91
CA THR A 732 -49.39 -12.51 -14.40
C THR A 732 -49.57 -11.98 -15.82
N ALA A 733 -48.50 -11.48 -16.43
CA ALA A 733 -48.41 -11.23 -17.86
C ALA A 733 -47.64 -12.38 -18.51
N VAL A 734 -48.13 -12.87 -19.65
CA VAL A 734 -47.28 -13.57 -20.60
C VAL A 734 -46.20 -12.55 -20.97
N ASP A 735 -45.01 -12.67 -20.38
CA ASP A 735 -43.85 -11.90 -20.80
C ASP A 735 -43.61 -12.25 -22.27
N LEU A 736 -44.00 -11.33 -23.16
CA LEU A 736 -43.59 -11.34 -24.53
C LEU A 736 -42.07 -11.23 -24.49
N VAL A 737 -41.37 -12.27 -24.95
CA VAL A 737 -39.93 -12.23 -25.13
C VAL A 737 -39.62 -11.06 -26.04
N ASP A 738 -39.07 -9.98 -25.50
CA ASP A 738 -38.70 -8.80 -26.28
C ASP A 738 -37.30 -9.00 -26.88
N PHE A 739 -37.22 -9.08 -28.21
CA PHE A 739 -35.95 -9.02 -28.96
C PHE A 739 -35.40 -7.58 -28.91
N SER A 740 -34.09 -7.40 -29.06
CA SER A 740 -33.46 -6.06 -29.04
C SER A 740 -33.02 -5.62 -30.45
N PRO A 741 -33.09 -4.32 -30.80
CA PRO A 741 -32.60 -3.81 -32.09
C PRO A 741 -31.12 -4.16 -32.37
N GLY A 742 -30.30 -4.34 -31.33
CA GLY A 742 -28.89 -4.70 -31.46
C GLY A 742 -28.64 -6.14 -31.92
N GLU A 743 -29.67 -6.98 -31.95
CA GLU A 743 -29.60 -8.38 -32.39
C GLU A 743 -29.76 -8.54 -33.92
N LEU A 744 -30.06 -7.46 -34.65
CA LEU A 744 -30.26 -7.43 -36.11
C LEU A 744 -29.31 -6.45 -36.81
N LEU A 745 -28.65 -6.92 -37.87
CA LEU A 745 -27.72 -6.16 -38.68
C LEU A 745 -28.12 -6.18 -40.16
N VAL A 746 -28.21 -5.02 -40.79
CA VAL A 746 -28.53 -4.86 -42.21
C VAL A 746 -27.40 -4.12 -42.94
N TYR A 747 -26.80 -4.73 -43.97
CA TYR A 747 -25.60 -4.22 -44.66
C TYR A 747 -25.48 -4.71 -46.12
N PRO A 748 -24.66 -4.12 -46.99
CA PRO A 748 -24.01 -2.83 -46.82
C PRO A 748 -25.04 -1.69 -46.91
N ASN A 749 -24.76 -0.58 -46.26
CA ASN A 749 -25.50 0.67 -46.44
C ASN A 749 -24.48 1.78 -46.73
N PRO A 750 -24.38 2.31 -47.96
CA PRO A 750 -25.30 2.12 -49.09
C PRO A 750 -25.20 0.75 -49.80
N ALA A 751 -26.32 0.27 -50.35
CA ALA A 751 -26.46 -1.00 -51.06
C ALA A 751 -26.61 -0.82 -52.58
N ALA A 752 -25.99 -1.69 -53.38
CA ALA A 752 -26.04 -1.62 -54.85
C ALA A 752 -27.05 -2.60 -55.45
N GLU A 753 -26.87 -3.91 -55.28
CA GLU A 753 -27.78 -4.91 -55.87
C GLU A 753 -28.47 -5.78 -54.81
N LYS A 754 -27.83 -5.98 -53.66
CA LYS A 754 -28.30 -6.82 -52.57
C LYS A 754 -28.16 -6.12 -51.22
N LEU A 755 -29.03 -6.51 -50.30
CA LEU A 755 -29.01 -6.15 -48.90
C LEU A 755 -28.92 -7.43 -48.07
N PHE A 756 -27.87 -7.58 -47.27
CA PHE A 756 -27.65 -8.68 -46.34
C PHE A 756 -28.33 -8.38 -45.01
N VAL A 757 -29.05 -9.37 -44.49
CA VAL A 757 -29.67 -9.35 -43.17
C VAL A 757 -29.02 -10.45 -42.34
N LYS A 758 -28.46 -10.05 -41.19
CA LYS A 758 -27.91 -10.97 -40.19
C LYS A 758 -28.61 -10.73 -38.86
N GLY A 759 -29.20 -11.77 -38.27
CA GLY A 759 -29.77 -11.76 -36.93
C GLY A 759 -29.06 -12.76 -36.02
N SER A 760 -28.80 -12.37 -34.78
CA SER A 760 -28.24 -13.23 -33.72
C SER A 760 -29.05 -13.02 -32.44
N PHE A 761 -29.94 -13.95 -32.14
CA PHE A 761 -30.95 -13.83 -31.08
C PHE A 761 -30.60 -14.73 -29.89
N LYS A 762 -30.79 -14.22 -28.66
CA LYS A 762 -30.59 -15.02 -27.43
C LYS A 762 -31.57 -16.21 -27.34
N LEU A 763 -32.77 -16.06 -27.89
CA LEU A 763 -33.85 -17.07 -27.89
C LEU A 763 -34.35 -17.34 -29.32
N LYS A 764 -35.20 -18.36 -29.50
CA LYS A 764 -35.75 -18.74 -30.80
C LYS A 764 -36.66 -17.62 -31.33
N ALA A 765 -36.36 -17.08 -32.51
CA ALA A 765 -37.08 -15.94 -33.10
C ALA A 765 -38.43 -16.27 -33.73
N GLY A 766 -38.68 -17.53 -34.09
CA GLY A 766 -39.96 -17.95 -34.69
C GLY A 766 -40.15 -17.35 -36.09
N ALA A 767 -41.38 -17.03 -36.49
CA ALA A 767 -41.62 -16.41 -37.80
C ALA A 767 -41.19 -14.92 -37.82
N VAL A 768 -40.36 -14.53 -38.80
CA VAL A 768 -39.92 -13.14 -38.99
C VAL A 768 -40.32 -12.65 -40.38
N LYS A 769 -41.08 -11.56 -40.46
CA LYS A 769 -41.52 -10.94 -41.70
C LYS A 769 -40.70 -9.69 -41.99
N LEU A 770 -39.99 -9.67 -43.11
CA LEU A 770 -39.26 -8.51 -43.61
C LEU A 770 -40.09 -7.76 -44.64
N SER A 771 -40.18 -6.44 -44.52
CA SER A 771 -40.84 -5.54 -45.48
C SER A 771 -39.92 -4.38 -45.84
N ILE A 772 -39.80 -4.03 -47.13
CA ILE A 772 -39.09 -2.83 -47.58
C ILE A 772 -40.07 -1.81 -48.15
N LEU A 773 -40.02 -0.59 -47.60
CA LEU A 773 -40.88 0.54 -47.92
C LEU A 773 -40.07 1.69 -48.52
N ASN A 774 -40.65 2.45 -49.45
CA ASN A 774 -40.08 3.72 -49.90
C ASN A 774 -40.40 4.88 -48.93
N THR A 775 -39.88 6.08 -49.19
CA THR A 775 -40.11 7.27 -48.35
C THR A 775 -41.57 7.77 -48.34
N GLN A 776 -42.43 7.27 -49.23
CA GLN A 776 -43.87 7.52 -49.22
C GLN A 776 -44.65 6.43 -48.47
N GLY A 777 -43.97 5.45 -47.85
CA GLY A 777 -44.59 4.33 -47.15
C GLY A 777 -45.19 3.26 -48.07
N GLN A 778 -44.86 3.27 -49.37
CA GLN A 778 -45.32 2.23 -50.30
C GLN A 778 -44.45 0.97 -50.14
N LEU A 779 -45.09 -0.18 -49.95
CA LEU A 779 -44.42 -1.49 -49.87
C LEU A 779 -43.88 -1.89 -51.24
N LEU A 780 -42.57 -2.15 -51.30
CA LEU A 780 -41.88 -2.55 -52.52
C LEU A 780 -41.51 -4.04 -52.54
N LYS A 781 -41.18 -4.60 -51.39
CA LYS A 781 -40.83 -6.02 -51.25
C LYS A 781 -41.18 -6.53 -49.86
N GLN A 782 -41.57 -7.80 -49.78
CA GLN A 782 -41.87 -8.48 -48.54
C GLN A 782 -41.41 -9.93 -48.62
N GLU A 783 -40.76 -10.42 -47.57
CA GLU A 783 -40.32 -11.80 -47.41
C GLU A 783 -40.71 -12.30 -46.02
N LEU A 784 -41.05 -13.59 -45.92
CA LEU A 784 -41.40 -14.24 -44.65
C LEU A 784 -40.43 -15.40 -44.40
N PHE A 785 -39.69 -15.30 -43.31
CA PHE A 785 -38.78 -16.33 -42.83
C PHE A 785 -39.53 -17.17 -41.78
N GLY A 786 -39.88 -18.40 -42.15
CA GLY A 786 -40.61 -19.31 -41.28
C GLY A 786 -39.67 -20.05 -40.33
N ASP A 787 -39.99 -20.01 -39.04
CA ASP A 787 -39.33 -20.76 -37.96
C ASP A 787 -37.82 -20.49 -37.81
N VAL A 788 -37.46 -19.21 -37.69
CA VAL A 788 -36.09 -18.76 -37.40
C VAL A 788 -35.67 -19.22 -36.00
N ALA A 789 -34.51 -19.87 -35.93
CA ALA A 789 -33.91 -20.33 -34.68
C ALA A 789 -33.24 -19.15 -33.94
N ARG A 790 -31.97 -19.29 -33.54
CA ARG A 790 -31.19 -18.21 -32.93
C ARG A 790 -30.41 -17.37 -33.92
N GLU A 791 -30.42 -17.73 -35.20
CA GLU A 791 -29.68 -17.02 -36.23
C GLU A 791 -30.54 -16.85 -37.49
N LEU A 792 -30.38 -15.71 -38.16
CA LEU A 792 -30.97 -15.39 -39.46
C LEU A 792 -29.87 -14.88 -40.39
N TYR A 793 -29.74 -15.45 -41.58
CA TYR A 793 -28.78 -15.00 -42.60
C TYR A 793 -29.44 -15.02 -43.97
N GLU A 794 -29.77 -13.86 -44.51
CA GLU A 794 -30.55 -13.75 -45.75
C GLU A 794 -30.06 -12.64 -46.69
N ASP A 795 -30.15 -12.93 -47.99
CA ASP A 795 -29.78 -12.03 -49.09
C ASP A 795 -31.04 -11.45 -49.76
N VAL A 796 -31.33 -10.17 -49.54
CA VAL A 796 -32.49 -9.52 -50.16
C VAL A 796 -32.07 -8.81 -51.45
N ASP A 797 -32.53 -9.32 -52.59
CA ASP A 797 -32.36 -8.65 -53.89
C ASP A 797 -33.17 -7.34 -53.96
N ILE A 798 -32.47 -6.26 -54.29
CA ILE A 798 -32.99 -4.89 -54.44
C ILE A 798 -32.56 -4.26 -55.77
N GLN A 799 -32.06 -5.04 -56.74
CA GLN A 799 -31.54 -4.53 -58.01
C GLN A 799 -32.58 -3.72 -58.80
N SER A 800 -33.85 -4.09 -58.68
CA SER A 800 -34.98 -3.41 -59.34
C SER A 800 -35.37 -2.07 -58.70
N PHE A 801 -34.78 -1.70 -57.56
CA PHE A 801 -35.13 -0.48 -56.85
C PHE A 801 -34.37 0.71 -57.42
N VAL A 802 -35.04 1.86 -57.53
CA VAL A 802 -34.41 3.10 -57.97
C VAL A 802 -33.48 3.66 -56.89
N PRO A 803 -32.40 4.38 -57.23
CA PRO A 803 -31.54 5.02 -56.24
C PRO A 803 -32.33 5.94 -55.29
N GLY A 804 -32.11 5.81 -53.98
CA GLY A 804 -32.89 6.53 -52.97
C GLY A 804 -32.82 5.94 -51.56
N LEU A 805 -33.51 6.59 -50.62
CA LEU A 805 -33.64 6.14 -49.23
C LEU A 805 -34.82 5.17 -49.07
N TYR A 806 -34.59 4.06 -48.36
CA TYR A 806 -35.58 3.03 -48.10
C TYR A 806 -35.61 2.66 -46.61
N LEU A 807 -36.74 2.08 -46.19
CA LEU A 807 -36.98 1.61 -44.83
C LEU A 807 -37.16 0.10 -44.87
N VAL A 808 -36.36 -0.65 -44.12
CA VAL A 808 -36.56 -2.09 -43.88
C VAL A 808 -37.23 -2.27 -42.52
N VAL A 809 -38.28 -3.08 -42.49
CA VAL A 809 -39.12 -3.34 -41.31
C VAL A 809 -39.16 -4.84 -41.06
N PHE A 810 -38.84 -5.26 -39.85
CA PHE A 810 -38.91 -6.65 -39.38
C PHE A 810 -40.05 -6.77 -38.40
N GLU A 811 -41.02 -7.63 -38.67
CA GLU A 811 -42.11 -7.95 -37.75
C GLU A 811 -41.96 -9.40 -37.26
N PHE A 812 -41.96 -9.60 -35.96
CA PHE A 812 -41.79 -10.89 -35.30
C PHE A 812 -43.14 -11.51 -34.93
N GLU A 813 -43.17 -12.82 -34.74
CA GLU A 813 -44.38 -13.57 -34.38
C GLU A 813 -44.99 -13.12 -33.03
N ASN A 814 -44.17 -12.59 -32.12
CA ASN A 814 -44.59 -11.97 -30.86
C ASN A 814 -45.24 -10.57 -31.03
N GLY A 815 -45.30 -10.03 -32.25
CA GLY A 815 -45.86 -8.72 -32.56
C GLY A 815 -44.88 -7.54 -32.50
N GLN A 816 -43.61 -7.77 -32.13
CA GLN A 816 -42.59 -6.73 -32.13
C GLN A 816 -42.18 -6.31 -33.55
N VAL A 817 -41.80 -5.03 -33.70
CA VAL A 817 -41.43 -4.44 -34.98
C VAL A 817 -40.11 -3.65 -34.89
N PHE A 818 -39.08 -4.06 -35.63
CA PHE A 818 -37.85 -3.27 -35.80
C PHE A 818 -37.81 -2.60 -37.15
N THR A 819 -37.19 -1.42 -37.19
CA THR A 819 -37.13 -0.61 -38.39
C THR A 819 -35.73 -0.03 -38.57
N GLN A 820 -35.14 -0.19 -39.75
CA GLN A 820 -33.84 0.37 -40.10
C GLN A 820 -33.88 1.06 -41.47
N LYS A 821 -33.07 2.10 -41.67
CA LYS A 821 -32.97 2.82 -42.94
C LYS A 821 -31.75 2.36 -43.73
N PHE A 822 -31.88 2.24 -45.06
CA PHE A 822 -30.74 2.05 -45.95
C PHE A 822 -30.85 2.86 -47.24
N VAL A 823 -29.72 3.15 -47.87
CA VAL A 823 -29.62 3.92 -49.12
C VAL A 823 -29.30 2.97 -50.27
N LYS A 824 -30.14 2.95 -51.32
CA LYS A 824 -29.85 2.29 -52.60
C LYS A 824 -29.06 3.24 -53.49
N GLN A 825 -27.93 2.76 -54.02
CA GLN A 825 -27.11 3.48 -55.01
C GLN A 825 -27.67 3.42 -56.41
#